data_AF-A0A7W0NTK2-F1
#
_entry.id   AF-A0A7W0NTK2-F1
#
_cell.length_a   1.000
_cell.length_b   1.000
_cell.length_c   1.000
_cell.angle_alpha   90.00
_cell.angle_beta   90.00
_cell.angle_gamma   90.00
#
_symmetry.space_group_name_H-M   'P 1'
#
loop_
_entity.id
_entity.type
_entity.pdbx_description
1 polymer ?
#
loop_
_entity_poly.entity_id
_entity_poly.type
_entity_poly.pdbx_seq_one_letter_code
_entity_poly.pdbx_strand_id
1 'polypeptide(L)'
;MMKKESDRITYSPSDLIRYLASPLASWLDQHYLENPHKLTPDEQADEEKILSQAGDEHEQAVLDGYKTSGSQIVEITKDGNRFDISLAATLTAIQDRTEIIYQAALQDRMFAGYADFLTADSSARYQVWDTKLALSPKPYYPIQLCCYSEMLTAMTGQALPERIGIILGNGEKVEFRVEDFIHYYRQTKKSFLALQDAFNGRLDDCPEPLPHAEHGRWNSYAKNFFVEKDHLVQVAGISVGQIKKLKGANVTTMTQLAGAAVKSVRKLAADTLEKLAAQARLQCETSGARKVDPNAKPRYEVLPHLGPNGEPTGLAQLPPADAADVFFDMEGYPLVPGGLEYLFGTLARGNQTGQFEFLDWWAHDRAEEKVSFEAFIDWVFARLKGNPALHIYHYAAYECSAVRRLSTRHDTRQDEVDHLLRGDVFVDLYQIVRHSLRIGTESYSIKIIETLYRAKRSTEVETASESIVQYANWMASGQARDWKGSTILKAIRDYNEDDCRSTVELCDWLRELAKDGGIVYGDRQPAATPEQVKAVDPKIVARQQLAAKLRAMNDPISIVLGDLVDFHRREQKPMWWKMFDRAEASDDELRDDPACIQGIESFGDCGTEKRSLLQTYRFDPSQECKLDTGDSVLFTYNLDATFTITTMDADAGELTLKIGKKSLGENCRGVFPR
;
A
#
# COMPACT_ATOMS: atom_id res chain seq x y z
N MET A 1 0.91 26.04 8.27
CA MET A 1 0.66 26.66 6.95
C MET A 1 1.33 28.01 6.90
N MET A 2 1.87 28.35 5.74
CA MET A 2 2.47 29.65 5.46
C MET A 2 1.51 30.80 5.75
N LYS A 3 2.05 31.89 6.31
CA LYS A 3 1.30 33.11 6.65
C LYS A 3 2.03 34.32 6.07
N LYS A 4 1.27 35.26 5.52
CA LYS A 4 1.79 36.54 5.04
C LYS A 4 1.41 37.63 6.04
N GLU A 5 2.41 38.28 6.61
CA GLU A 5 2.26 39.46 7.47
C GLU A 5 2.99 40.61 6.78
N SER A 6 2.22 41.61 6.32
CA SER A 6 2.71 42.67 5.45
C SER A 6 3.41 42.11 4.20
N ASP A 7 4.70 42.40 3.99
CA ASP A 7 5.50 41.91 2.85
C ASP A 7 6.35 40.68 3.18
N ARG A 8 6.20 40.09 4.36
CA ARG A 8 7.03 38.96 4.80
C ARG A 8 6.20 37.70 4.97
N ILE A 9 6.67 36.62 4.37
CA ILE A 9 6.06 35.29 4.51
C ILE A 9 6.81 34.52 5.61
N THR A 10 6.04 33.94 6.51
CA THR A 10 6.51 33.01 7.53
C THR A 10 6.01 31.61 7.19
N TYR A 11 6.93 30.66 7.13
CA TYR A 11 6.68 29.26 6.82
C TYR A 11 6.60 28.42 8.10
N SER A 12 5.86 27.32 8.04
CA SER A 12 5.86 26.28 9.07
C SER A 12 6.69 25.08 8.63
N PRO A 13 7.18 24.24 9.56
CA PRO A 13 7.83 22.98 9.21
C PRO A 13 6.97 22.08 8.30
N SER A 14 5.63 22.12 8.42
CA SER A 14 4.73 21.41 7.52
C SER A 14 4.79 21.91 6.07
N ASP A 15 5.10 23.19 5.82
CA ASP A 15 5.25 23.72 4.46
C ASP A 15 6.53 23.17 3.80
N LEU A 16 7.59 22.94 4.59
CA LEU A 16 8.80 22.27 4.12
C LEU A 16 8.52 20.80 3.75
N ILE A 17 7.71 20.10 4.55
CA ILE A 17 7.28 18.72 4.23
C ILE A 17 6.40 18.70 2.98
N ARG A 18 5.53 19.70 2.81
CA ARG A 18 4.74 19.83 1.58
C ARG A 18 5.62 20.03 0.36
N TYR A 19 6.66 20.84 0.44
CA TYR A 19 7.65 20.97 -0.63
C TYR A 19 8.38 19.65 -0.94
N LEU A 20 8.78 18.91 0.10
CA LEU A 20 9.44 17.62 -0.06
C LEU A 20 8.55 16.62 -0.80
N ALA A 21 7.25 16.59 -0.50
CA ALA A 21 6.28 15.75 -1.19
C ALA A 21 5.97 16.27 -2.61
N SER A 22 5.76 17.59 -2.74
CA SER A 22 5.41 18.23 -4.00
C SER A 22 5.85 19.70 -4.05
N PRO A 23 6.91 20.01 -4.85
CA PRO A 23 7.28 21.39 -5.14
C PRO A 23 6.15 22.19 -5.80
N LEU A 24 5.34 21.55 -6.64
CA LEU A 24 4.12 22.12 -7.21
C LEU A 24 3.16 22.58 -6.10
N ALA A 25 2.78 21.69 -5.17
CA ALA A 25 1.83 22.02 -4.12
C ALA A 25 2.33 23.17 -3.23
N SER A 26 3.63 23.18 -2.92
CA SER A 26 4.28 24.27 -2.18
C SER A 26 4.22 25.61 -2.92
N TRP A 27 4.43 25.61 -4.24
CA TRP A 27 4.35 26.81 -5.07
C TRP A 27 2.91 27.31 -5.19
N LEU A 28 1.95 26.39 -5.40
CA LEU A 28 0.53 26.72 -5.52
C LEU A 28 -0.06 27.23 -4.20
N ASP A 29 0.44 26.75 -3.06
CA ASP A 29 0.07 27.30 -1.75
C ASP A 29 0.47 28.77 -1.61
N GLN A 30 1.67 29.15 -2.05
CA GLN A 30 2.09 30.56 -2.04
C GLN A 30 1.29 31.37 -3.06
N HIS A 31 1.06 30.83 -4.26
CA HIS A 31 0.21 31.50 -5.25
C HIS A 31 -1.20 31.75 -4.74
N TYR A 32 -1.81 30.77 -4.07
CA TYR A 32 -3.12 30.91 -3.44
C TYR A 32 -3.12 31.94 -2.31
N LEU A 33 -2.07 31.96 -1.49
CA LEU A 33 -1.91 32.94 -0.40
C LEU A 33 -1.82 34.38 -0.94
N GLU A 34 -1.07 34.60 -2.02
CA GLU A 34 -0.85 35.94 -2.59
C GLU A 34 -1.93 36.37 -3.58
N ASN A 35 -2.60 35.41 -4.22
CA ASN A 35 -3.64 35.64 -5.22
C ASN A 35 -4.89 34.82 -4.89
N PRO A 36 -5.56 35.11 -3.76
CA PRO A 36 -6.78 34.39 -3.39
C PRO A 36 -7.81 34.51 -4.54
N HIS A 37 -8.56 33.43 -4.76
CA HIS A 37 -9.58 33.29 -5.82
C HIS A 37 -9.10 33.09 -7.26
N LYS A 38 -7.79 33.15 -7.56
CA LYS A 38 -7.30 32.79 -8.90
C LYS A 38 -7.27 31.28 -9.16
N LEU A 39 -7.04 30.50 -8.10
CA LEU A 39 -7.09 29.05 -8.11
C LEU A 39 -7.91 28.59 -6.92
N THR A 40 -8.65 27.51 -7.10
CA THR A 40 -9.45 26.88 -6.05
C THR A 40 -8.77 25.57 -5.67
N PRO A 41 -8.29 25.41 -4.42
CA PRO A 41 -7.80 24.13 -3.95
C PRO A 41 -8.95 23.13 -3.83
N ASP A 42 -8.63 21.85 -3.88
CA ASP A 42 -9.57 20.77 -3.60
C ASP A 42 -10.15 20.94 -2.19
N GLU A 43 -11.44 20.66 -2.05
CA GLU A 43 -12.06 20.59 -0.73
C GLU A 43 -11.44 19.44 0.06
N GLN A 44 -11.22 19.67 1.36
CA GLN A 44 -10.72 18.62 2.24
C GLN A 44 -11.75 17.49 2.29
N ALA A 45 -11.33 16.28 1.87
CA ALA A 45 -12.18 15.11 1.89
C ALA A 45 -12.59 14.77 3.34
N ASP A 46 -13.78 14.19 3.53
CA ASP A 46 -14.26 13.88 4.88
C ASP A 46 -13.34 12.88 5.61
N GLU A 47 -12.73 11.94 4.89
CA GLU A 47 -11.71 11.03 5.43
C GLU A 47 -10.50 11.80 5.99
N GLU A 48 -10.02 12.83 5.28
CA GLU A 48 -8.92 13.68 5.76
C GLU A 48 -9.29 14.47 7.01
N LYS A 49 -10.57 14.87 7.15
CA LYS A 49 -11.06 15.55 8.36
C LYS A 49 -11.06 14.59 9.55
N ILE A 50 -11.53 13.36 9.36
CA ILE A 50 -11.52 12.32 10.41
C ILE A 50 -10.07 12.00 10.81
N LEU A 51 -9.16 11.86 9.85
CA LEU A 51 -7.73 11.66 10.11
C LEU A 51 -7.11 12.82 10.90
N SER A 52 -7.46 14.07 10.58
CA SER A 52 -7.01 15.24 11.32
C SER A 52 -7.51 15.22 12.76
N GLN A 53 -8.81 14.95 12.96
CA GLN A 53 -9.42 14.90 14.30
C GLN A 53 -8.81 13.77 15.15
N ALA A 54 -8.64 12.58 14.59
CA ALA A 54 -7.99 11.47 15.28
C ALA A 54 -6.54 11.81 15.68
N GLY A 55 -5.84 12.61 14.87
CA GLY A 55 -4.51 13.12 15.19
C GLY A 55 -4.52 14.02 16.43
N ASP A 56 -5.47 14.96 16.50
CA ASP A 56 -5.66 15.84 17.64
C ASP A 56 -6.02 15.05 18.92
N GLU A 57 -6.87 14.02 18.79
CA GLU A 57 -7.24 13.13 19.90
C GLU A 57 -6.05 12.31 20.42
N HIS A 58 -5.18 11.80 19.54
CA HIS A 58 -3.95 11.10 19.92
C HIS A 58 -2.99 12.03 20.65
N GLU A 59 -2.77 13.24 20.13
CA GLU A 59 -1.94 14.25 20.77
C GLU A 59 -2.44 14.57 22.20
N GLN A 60 -3.76 14.73 22.35
CA GLN A 60 -4.39 14.98 23.64
C GLN A 60 -4.23 13.78 24.60
N ALA A 61 -4.37 12.54 24.11
CA ALA A 61 -4.16 11.34 24.92
C ALA A 61 -2.72 11.23 25.45
N VAL A 62 -1.72 11.62 24.64
CA VAL A 62 -0.32 11.69 25.09
C VAL A 62 -0.16 12.74 26.20
N LEU A 63 -0.75 13.93 26.04
CA LEU A 63 -0.72 14.98 27.05
C LEU A 63 -1.33 14.51 28.38
N ASP A 64 -2.49 13.86 28.32
CA ASP A 64 -3.18 13.34 29.51
C ASP A 64 -2.36 12.22 30.19
N GLY A 65 -1.64 11.42 29.42
CA GLY A 65 -0.65 10.46 29.92
C GLY A 65 0.45 11.13 30.77
N TYR A 66 1.03 12.23 30.27
CA TYR A 66 2.02 13.00 31.02
C TYR A 66 1.45 13.66 32.29
N LYS A 67 0.22 14.18 32.22
CA LYS A 67 -0.47 14.75 33.40
C LYS A 67 -0.66 13.69 34.48
N THR A 68 -1.03 12.49 34.08
CA THR A 68 -1.27 11.35 34.98
C THR A 68 0.02 10.82 35.60
N SER A 69 1.16 10.89 34.90
CA SER A 69 2.46 10.48 35.46
C SER A 69 3.03 11.47 36.48
N GLY A 70 2.42 12.64 36.65
CA GLY A 70 2.86 13.67 37.59
C GLY A 70 4.05 14.49 37.09
N SER A 71 4.35 14.45 35.79
CA SER A 71 5.39 15.27 35.17
C SER A 71 5.03 16.76 35.28
N GLN A 72 6.05 17.61 35.44
CA GLN A 72 5.82 19.06 35.47
C GLN A 72 5.57 19.57 34.04
N ILE A 73 4.34 20.01 33.75
CA ILE A 73 3.92 20.39 32.39
C ILE A 73 3.48 21.84 32.36
N VAL A 74 3.89 22.55 31.30
CA VAL A 74 3.32 23.84 30.91
C VAL A 74 2.66 23.70 29.54
N GLU A 75 1.39 24.05 29.46
CA GLU A 75 0.63 24.11 28.20
C GLU A 75 0.67 25.52 27.64
N ILE A 76 1.19 25.68 26.41
CA ILE A 76 1.25 26.97 25.74
C ILE A 76 -0.04 27.16 24.93
N THR A 77 -0.87 28.12 25.35
CA THR A 77 -2.12 28.44 24.67
C THR A 77 -1.85 29.09 23.30
N LYS A 78 -2.50 28.59 22.25
CA LYS A 78 -2.53 29.20 20.91
C LYS A 78 -3.46 30.42 20.93
N ASP A 79 -2.96 31.59 21.35
CA ASP A 79 -3.77 32.81 21.44
C ASP A 79 -3.87 33.55 20.08
N GLY A 80 -4.71 33.02 19.19
CA GLY A 80 -5.07 33.68 17.92
C GLY A 80 -3.88 34.16 17.08
N ASN A 81 -3.85 35.47 16.77
CA ASN A 81 -2.79 36.13 15.99
C ASN A 81 -1.59 36.61 16.84
N ARG A 82 -1.51 36.25 18.13
CA ARG A 82 -0.46 36.69 19.05
C ARG A 82 0.61 35.63 19.28
N PHE A 83 1.25 35.21 18.18
CA PHE A 83 2.35 34.23 18.24
C PHE A 83 3.51 34.69 19.13
N ASP A 84 3.73 36.00 19.23
CA ASP A 84 4.72 36.63 20.12
C ASP A 84 4.49 36.31 21.62
N ILE A 85 3.23 36.21 22.05
CA ILE A 85 2.88 35.83 23.43
C ILE A 85 3.25 34.37 23.68
N SER A 86 2.85 33.48 22.76
CA SER A 86 3.16 32.04 22.86
C SER A 86 4.67 31.79 22.86
N LEU A 87 5.41 32.54 22.05
CA LEU A 87 6.88 32.50 21.97
C LEU A 87 7.52 32.90 23.31
N ALA A 88 7.06 34.01 23.90
CA ALA A 88 7.55 34.47 25.19
C ALA A 88 7.25 33.45 26.31
N ALA A 89 6.03 32.90 26.34
CA ALA A 89 5.64 31.87 27.30
C ALA A 89 6.49 30.60 27.17
N THR A 90 6.81 30.18 25.94
CA THR A 90 7.71 29.04 25.68
C THR A 90 9.11 29.31 26.22
N LEU A 91 9.67 30.51 25.98
CA LEU A 91 10.97 30.89 26.51
C LEU A 91 11.01 30.93 28.03
N THR A 92 9.95 31.45 28.68
CA THR A 92 9.83 31.42 30.14
C THR A 92 9.80 29.98 30.66
N ALA A 93 8.99 29.10 30.06
CA ALA A 93 8.92 27.70 30.48
C ALA A 93 10.27 26.96 30.32
N ILE A 94 11.04 27.28 29.26
CA ILE A 94 12.40 26.80 29.05
C ILE A 94 13.35 27.29 30.15
N GLN A 95 13.29 28.59 30.48
CA GLN A 95 14.11 29.21 31.53
C GLN A 95 13.82 28.63 32.91
N ASP A 96 12.55 28.34 33.19
CA ASP A 96 12.08 27.70 34.42
C ASP A 96 12.42 26.20 34.48
N ARG A 97 13.01 25.64 33.41
CA ARG A 97 13.39 24.23 33.29
C ARG A 97 12.22 23.28 33.52
N THR A 98 11.06 23.65 32.98
CA THR A 98 9.87 22.79 32.98
C THR A 98 10.18 21.47 32.28
N GLU A 99 9.83 20.35 32.90
CA GLU A 99 10.12 19.02 32.35
C GLU A 99 9.52 18.84 30.95
N ILE A 100 8.26 19.27 30.77
CA ILE A 100 7.51 19.12 29.53
C ILE A 100 6.81 20.43 29.17
N ILE A 101 7.00 20.89 27.93
CA ILE A 101 6.29 22.04 27.37
C ILE A 101 5.43 21.55 26.22
N TYR A 102 4.12 21.62 26.37
CA TYR A 102 3.15 21.23 25.36
C TYR A 102 2.81 22.41 24.45
N GLN A 103 2.74 22.16 23.14
CA GLN A 103 2.46 23.16 22.11
C GLN A 103 3.48 24.32 22.13
N ALA A 104 4.77 24.00 22.26
CA ALA A 104 5.84 24.98 22.34
C ALA A 104 5.95 25.81 21.05
N ALA A 105 5.81 27.13 21.16
CA ALA A 105 5.97 28.05 20.04
C ALA A 105 7.45 28.27 19.74
N LEU A 106 7.85 27.95 18.50
CA LEU A 106 9.22 28.04 18.03
C LEU A 106 9.34 28.91 16.78
N GLN A 107 10.41 29.70 16.68
CA GLN A 107 10.65 30.60 15.55
C GLN A 107 12.14 30.79 15.24
N ASP A 108 12.49 30.77 13.95
CA ASP A 108 13.78 31.23 13.44
C ASP A 108 13.59 31.93 12.09
N ARG A 109 13.90 33.23 12.03
CA ARG A 109 13.86 34.08 10.83
C ARG A 109 12.55 34.01 10.05
N MET A 110 12.44 33.05 9.13
CA MET A 110 11.32 32.86 8.21
C MET A 110 10.47 31.65 8.57
N PHE A 111 10.85 30.90 9.60
CA PHE A 111 10.10 29.75 10.07
C PHE A 111 9.49 30.04 11.43
N ALA A 112 8.23 29.65 11.61
CA ALA A 112 7.53 29.64 12.90
C ALA A 112 6.53 28.48 12.95
N GLY A 113 6.32 27.93 14.14
CA GLY A 113 5.35 26.87 14.33
C GLY A 113 5.23 26.47 15.80
N TYR A 114 4.33 25.53 16.06
CA TYR A 114 4.17 24.91 17.37
C TYR A 114 4.67 23.48 17.28
N ALA A 115 5.59 23.09 18.15
CA ALA A 115 5.97 21.70 18.33
C ALA A 115 5.06 21.07 19.39
N ASP A 116 4.58 19.85 19.18
CA ASP A 116 3.65 19.19 20.10
C ASP A 116 4.24 19.13 21.51
N PHE A 117 5.50 18.68 21.65
CA PHE A 117 6.16 18.60 22.94
C PHE A 117 7.64 19.01 22.86
N LEU A 118 8.10 19.77 23.85
CA LEU A 118 9.51 19.85 24.22
C LEU A 118 9.70 19.11 25.54
N THR A 119 10.70 18.24 25.60
CA THR A 119 11.04 17.50 26.83
C THR A 119 12.46 17.82 27.24
N ALA A 120 12.66 18.14 28.53
CA ALA A 120 13.99 18.37 29.08
C ALA A 120 14.70 17.03 29.34
N ASP A 121 15.95 16.91 28.88
CA ASP A 121 16.82 15.79 29.24
C ASP A 121 17.43 15.97 30.64
N SER A 122 18.18 14.97 31.11
CA SER A 122 18.89 15.02 32.40
C SER A 122 19.92 16.15 32.53
N SER A 123 20.31 16.77 31.41
CA SER A 123 21.21 17.92 31.33
C SER A 123 20.47 19.24 31.12
N ALA A 124 19.13 19.25 31.27
CA ALA A 124 18.25 20.39 31.03
C ALA A 124 18.34 20.96 29.60
N ARG A 125 18.69 20.13 28.62
CA ARG A 125 18.57 20.46 27.19
C ARG A 125 17.24 19.92 26.68
N TYR A 126 16.56 20.71 25.85
CA TYR A 126 15.26 20.33 25.33
C TYR A 126 15.40 19.53 24.03
N GLN A 127 14.60 18.46 23.93
CA GLN A 127 14.42 17.67 22.73
C GLN A 127 13.01 17.90 22.18
N VAL A 128 12.88 17.92 20.85
CA VAL A 128 11.58 18.07 20.19
C VAL A 128 10.93 16.72 20.00
N TRP A 129 9.66 16.62 20.40
CA TRP A 129 8.81 15.45 20.27
C TRP A 129 7.52 15.80 19.53
N ASP A 130 7.11 14.92 18.63
CA ASP A 130 5.92 15.08 17.79
C ASP A 130 5.09 13.80 17.81
N THR A 131 3.78 13.96 17.79
CA THR A 131 2.81 12.85 17.87
C THR A 131 2.29 12.50 16.49
N LYS A 132 2.19 11.20 16.20
CA LYS A 132 1.77 10.71 14.88
C LYS A 132 0.87 9.49 15.03
N LEU A 133 -0.27 9.49 14.33
CA LEU A 133 -1.16 8.32 14.25
C LEU A 133 -0.51 7.08 13.63
N ALA A 134 0.54 7.26 12.83
CA ALA A 134 1.24 6.15 12.18
C ALA A 134 1.77 5.16 13.23
N LEU A 135 1.69 3.87 12.91
CA LEU A 135 2.21 2.78 13.75
C LEU A 135 3.71 2.52 13.53
N SER A 136 4.31 3.17 12.54
CA SER A 136 5.73 3.11 12.22
C SER A 136 6.21 4.49 11.76
N PRO A 137 7.47 4.86 12.05
CA PRO A 137 7.99 6.15 11.66
C PRO A 137 8.13 6.27 10.13
N LYS A 138 7.81 7.45 9.58
CA LYS A 138 8.01 7.77 8.16
C LYS A 138 9.28 8.61 7.97
N PRO A 139 9.99 8.47 6.82
CA PRO A 139 11.27 9.16 6.59
C PRO A 139 11.22 10.69 6.68
N TYR A 140 10.06 11.30 6.43
CA TYR A 140 9.90 12.76 6.47
C TYR A 140 9.62 13.32 7.87
N TYR A 141 9.25 12.49 8.86
CA TYR A 141 9.01 12.97 10.23
C TYR A 141 10.28 13.56 10.86
N PRO A 142 11.47 12.90 10.79
CA PRO A 142 12.70 13.50 11.29
C PRO A 142 13.05 14.83 10.62
N ILE A 143 12.73 15.00 9.34
CA ILE A 143 13.02 16.25 8.59
C ILE A 143 12.22 17.43 9.15
N GLN A 144 10.95 17.21 9.52
CA GLN A 144 10.12 18.22 10.17
C GLN A 144 10.71 18.61 11.53
N LEU A 145 11.12 17.60 12.32
CA LEU A 145 11.69 17.79 13.65
C LEU A 145 13.08 18.45 13.64
N CYS A 146 13.89 18.23 12.60
CA CYS A 146 15.12 18.99 12.37
C CYS A 146 14.84 20.50 12.22
N CYS A 147 13.73 20.85 11.56
CA CYS A 147 13.32 22.25 11.43
C CYS A 147 12.99 22.88 12.78
N TYR A 148 12.17 22.20 13.59
CA TYR A 148 11.90 22.64 14.98
C TYR A 148 13.16 22.71 15.83
N SER A 149 14.08 21.76 15.67
CA SER A 149 15.35 21.74 16.42
C SER A 149 16.26 22.92 16.08
N GLU A 150 16.33 23.33 14.80
CA GLU A 150 17.03 24.56 14.41
C GLU A 150 16.35 25.81 14.99
N MET A 151 15.01 25.87 14.99
CA MET A 151 14.28 26.99 15.60
C MET A 151 14.56 27.08 17.11
N LEU A 152 14.49 25.95 17.82
CA LEU A 152 14.81 25.86 19.25
C LEU A 152 16.24 26.32 19.55
N THR A 153 17.20 25.88 18.74
CA THR A 153 18.62 26.29 18.85
C THR A 153 18.77 27.80 18.66
N ALA A 154 18.15 28.36 17.62
CA ALA A 154 18.21 29.78 17.31
C ALA A 154 17.59 30.66 18.41
N MET A 155 16.47 30.21 19.01
CA MET A 155 15.80 30.92 20.09
C MET A 155 16.55 30.90 21.41
N THR A 156 17.14 29.76 21.76
CA THR A 156 17.73 29.54 23.09
C THR A 156 19.23 29.83 23.13
N GLY A 157 19.91 29.85 21.98
CA GLY A 157 21.36 29.92 21.88
C GLY A 157 22.08 28.67 22.34
N GLN A 158 21.35 27.59 22.67
CA GLN A 158 21.91 26.30 23.04
C GLN A 158 22.44 25.55 21.81
N ALA A 159 23.21 24.49 22.04
CA ALA A 159 23.60 23.58 20.97
C ALA A 159 22.38 22.82 20.42
N LEU A 160 22.48 22.39 19.16
CA LEU A 160 21.46 21.55 18.53
C LEU A 160 21.19 20.29 19.38
N PRO A 161 19.92 19.88 19.57
CA PRO A 161 19.60 18.64 20.26
C PRO A 161 20.31 17.45 19.59
N GLU A 162 20.84 16.53 20.39
CA GLU A 162 21.45 15.30 19.87
C GLU A 162 20.41 14.35 19.28
N ARG A 163 19.19 14.40 19.82
CA ARG A 163 18.06 13.55 19.46
C ARG A 163 16.77 14.33 19.29
N ILE A 164 15.88 13.74 18.53
CA ILE A 164 14.48 14.12 18.31
C ILE A 164 13.62 12.87 18.47
N GLY A 165 12.36 13.04 18.87
CA GLY A 165 11.49 11.92 19.19
C GLY A 165 10.13 11.97 18.51
N ILE A 166 9.55 10.79 18.30
CA ILE A 166 8.21 10.62 17.75
C ILE A 166 7.42 9.70 18.68
N ILE A 167 6.17 10.06 18.96
CA ILE A 167 5.24 9.24 19.72
C ILE A 167 4.18 8.70 18.75
N LEU A 168 4.29 7.41 18.43
CA LEU A 168 3.46 6.72 17.44
C LEU A 168 2.05 6.44 17.97
N GLY A 169 1.13 6.03 17.09
CA GLY A 169 -0.28 5.80 17.43
C GLY A 169 -0.52 4.66 18.43
N ASN A 170 0.47 3.80 18.65
CA ASN A 170 0.49 2.76 19.69
C ASN A 170 1.11 3.23 21.02
N GLY A 171 1.51 4.50 21.12
CA GLY A 171 2.22 5.09 22.27
C GLY A 171 3.72 4.82 22.30
N GLU A 172 4.27 4.08 21.32
CA GLU A 172 5.70 3.81 21.23
C GLU A 172 6.49 5.10 21.00
N LYS A 173 7.56 5.28 21.78
CA LYS A 173 8.49 6.39 21.66
C LYS A 173 9.69 5.97 20.83
N VAL A 174 9.85 6.58 19.66
CA VAL A 174 10.97 6.33 18.76
C VAL A 174 11.87 7.55 18.71
N GLU A 175 13.16 7.37 18.99
CA GLU A 175 14.16 8.44 18.96
C GLU A 175 15.07 8.32 17.73
N PHE A 176 15.46 9.46 17.18
CA PHE A 176 16.41 9.57 16.08
C PHE A 176 17.54 10.53 16.44
N ARG A 177 18.76 10.24 15.98
CA ARG A 177 19.85 11.20 16.08
C ARG A 177 19.68 12.30 15.05
N VAL A 178 19.79 13.55 15.46
CA VAL A 178 19.62 14.68 14.53
C VAL A 178 20.69 14.68 13.42
N GLU A 179 21.92 14.27 13.76
CA GLU A 179 23.04 14.21 12.82
C GLU A 179 22.78 13.32 11.59
N ASP A 180 21.97 12.27 11.74
CA ASP A 180 21.65 11.35 10.65
C ASP A 180 20.78 12.00 9.55
N PHE A 181 20.13 13.13 9.86
CA PHE A 181 19.16 13.79 8.97
C PHE A 181 19.51 15.25 8.65
N ILE A 182 20.33 15.91 9.47
CA ILE A 182 20.52 17.37 9.44
C ILE A 182 21.06 17.87 8.09
N HIS A 183 21.95 17.12 7.44
CA HIS A 183 22.52 17.51 6.14
C HIS A 183 21.50 17.48 5.02
N TYR A 184 20.69 16.42 4.97
CA TYR A 184 19.60 16.31 4.00
C TYR A 184 18.54 17.38 4.24
N TYR A 185 18.11 17.55 5.50
CA TYR A 185 17.17 18.61 5.88
C TYR A 185 17.67 20.00 5.46
N ARG A 186 18.93 20.36 5.72
CA ARG A 186 19.48 21.69 5.37
C ARG A 186 19.50 21.91 3.86
N GLN A 187 19.84 20.88 3.08
CA GLN A 187 19.77 20.95 1.62
C GLN A 187 18.33 21.12 1.14
N THR A 188 17.36 20.38 1.72
CA THR A 188 15.94 20.51 1.40
C THR A 188 15.40 21.90 1.77
N LYS A 189 15.72 22.42 2.96
CA LYS A 189 15.36 23.78 3.39
C LYS A 189 15.95 24.84 2.45
N LYS A 190 17.20 24.68 2.02
CA LYS A 190 17.83 25.59 1.05
C LYS A 190 17.09 25.57 -0.29
N SER A 191 16.76 24.41 -0.83
CA SER A 191 16.03 24.29 -2.10
C SER A 191 14.60 24.82 -2.01
N PHE A 192 13.92 24.57 -0.88
CA PHE A 192 12.61 25.15 -0.57
C PHE A 192 12.67 26.68 -0.59
N LEU A 193 13.59 27.29 0.17
CA LEU A 193 13.75 28.74 0.21
C LEU A 193 14.08 29.31 -1.16
N ALA A 194 14.93 28.64 -1.95
CA ALA A 194 15.23 29.07 -3.31
C ALA A 194 14.00 29.05 -4.23
N LEU A 195 13.09 28.07 -4.08
CA LEU A 195 11.82 28.05 -4.82
C LEU A 195 10.95 29.26 -4.44
N GLN A 196 10.84 29.56 -3.14
CA GLN A 196 10.01 30.66 -2.66
C GLN A 196 10.60 32.04 -2.99
N ASP A 197 11.93 32.18 -2.95
CA ASP A 197 12.63 33.42 -3.32
C ASP A 197 12.52 33.70 -4.83
N ALA A 198 12.41 32.65 -5.66
CA ALA A 198 12.20 32.75 -7.10
C ALA A 198 10.71 32.93 -7.49
N PHE A 199 9.79 32.91 -6.52
CA PHE A 199 8.37 33.04 -6.77
C PHE A 199 8.03 34.40 -7.40
N ASN A 200 7.32 34.38 -8.52
CA ASN A 200 6.94 35.59 -9.26
C ASN A 200 5.44 35.64 -9.62
N GLY A 201 4.65 34.67 -9.13
CA GLY A 201 3.21 34.58 -9.36
C GLY A 201 2.77 34.22 -10.79
N ARG A 202 3.69 33.97 -11.73
CA ARG A 202 3.34 33.56 -13.09
C ARG A 202 3.15 32.05 -13.15
N LEU A 203 1.93 31.60 -13.50
CA LEU A 203 1.61 30.18 -13.62
C LEU A 203 2.50 29.43 -14.64
N ASP A 204 3.02 30.12 -15.65
CA ASP A 204 3.97 29.51 -16.62
C ASP A 204 5.30 29.10 -15.99
N ASP A 205 5.68 29.70 -14.85
CA ASP A 205 6.90 29.37 -14.11
C ASP A 205 6.62 28.40 -12.94
N CYS A 206 5.38 27.90 -12.83
CA CYS A 206 4.99 26.90 -11.84
C CYS A 206 5.70 25.57 -12.12
N PRO A 207 6.27 24.89 -11.10
CA PRO A 207 6.89 23.57 -11.28
C PRO A 207 5.90 22.56 -11.86
N GLU A 208 6.35 21.68 -12.76
CA GLU A 208 5.50 20.57 -13.23
C GLU A 208 5.14 19.64 -12.06
N PRO A 209 3.92 19.08 -12.02
CA PRO A 209 3.57 18.02 -11.09
C PRO A 209 4.50 16.82 -11.26
N LEU A 210 5.05 16.33 -10.17
CA LEU A 210 5.83 15.10 -10.15
C LEU A 210 4.91 13.89 -10.44
N PRO A 211 5.24 13.03 -11.43
CA PRO A 211 4.46 11.83 -11.72
C PRO A 211 4.29 10.95 -10.48
N HIS A 212 3.07 10.45 -10.27
CA HIS A 212 2.69 9.53 -9.17
C HIS A 212 2.92 10.08 -7.74
N ALA A 213 3.14 11.38 -7.59
CA ALA A 213 3.28 12.02 -6.28
C ALA A 213 1.92 12.48 -5.73
N GLU A 214 1.81 12.56 -4.40
CA GLU A 214 0.69 13.21 -3.73
C GLU A 214 0.87 14.74 -3.78
N HIS A 215 -0.12 15.44 -4.33
CA HIS A 215 -0.13 16.89 -4.45
C HIS A 215 -1.02 17.56 -3.40
N GLY A 216 -1.51 16.80 -2.40
CA GLY A 216 -2.41 17.27 -1.35
C GLY A 216 -3.67 17.90 -1.95
N ARG A 217 -4.05 19.08 -1.45
CA ARG A 217 -5.21 19.85 -1.93
C ARG A 217 -5.11 20.38 -3.38
N TRP A 218 -4.07 20.00 -4.12
CA TRP A 218 -3.87 20.35 -5.53
C TRP A 218 -3.85 19.12 -6.44
N ASN A 219 -4.37 17.99 -5.96
CA ASN A 219 -4.44 16.73 -6.70
C ASN A 219 -5.29 16.88 -7.97
N SER A 220 -6.43 17.57 -7.94
CA SER A 220 -7.21 17.81 -9.17
C SER A 220 -6.47 18.73 -10.15
N TYR A 221 -5.75 19.74 -9.66
CA TYR A 221 -4.93 20.60 -10.51
C TYR A 221 -3.84 19.79 -11.23
N ALA A 222 -3.11 18.93 -10.50
CA ALA A 222 -2.09 18.06 -11.08
C ALA A 222 -2.67 17.06 -12.10
N LYS A 223 -3.81 16.43 -11.78
CA LYS A 223 -4.53 15.53 -12.71
C LYS A 223 -4.91 16.26 -14.00
N ASN A 224 -5.48 17.46 -13.89
CA ASN A 224 -5.85 18.27 -15.04
C ASN A 224 -4.62 18.67 -15.86
N PHE A 225 -3.52 19.07 -15.22
CA PHE A 225 -2.26 19.35 -15.90
C PHE A 225 -1.81 18.17 -16.76
N PHE A 226 -1.82 16.94 -16.23
CA PHE A 226 -1.41 15.77 -16.99
C PHE A 226 -2.31 15.50 -18.18
N VAL A 227 -3.63 15.65 -18.03
CA VAL A 227 -4.61 15.51 -19.10
C VAL A 227 -4.37 16.56 -20.20
N GLU A 228 -4.31 17.83 -19.84
CA GLU A 228 -4.14 18.95 -20.78
C GLU A 228 -2.82 18.89 -21.55
N LYS A 229 -1.75 18.44 -20.89
CA LYS A 229 -0.43 18.29 -21.52
C LYS A 229 -0.26 16.99 -22.31
N ASP A 230 -1.29 16.13 -22.38
CA ASP A 230 -1.19 14.80 -22.96
C ASP A 230 0.00 14.02 -22.35
N HIS A 231 0.24 14.21 -21.05
CA HIS A 231 1.49 13.80 -20.41
C HIS A 231 1.60 12.26 -20.34
N LEU A 232 2.82 11.74 -20.53
CA LEU A 232 3.09 10.30 -20.54
C LEU A 232 2.63 9.56 -19.29
N VAL A 233 2.59 10.21 -18.12
CA VAL A 233 2.13 9.59 -16.85
C VAL A 233 0.71 9.03 -16.93
N GLN A 234 -0.10 9.50 -17.88
CA GLN A 234 -1.45 8.98 -18.10
C GLN A 234 -1.44 7.52 -18.61
N VAL A 235 -0.33 7.06 -19.20
CA VAL A 235 -0.21 5.67 -19.69
C VAL A 235 -0.23 4.72 -18.50
N ALA A 236 -1.21 3.83 -18.44
CA ALA A 236 -1.36 2.93 -17.30
C ALA A 236 -0.10 2.06 -17.09
N GLY A 237 0.37 1.99 -15.84
CA GLY A 237 1.55 1.21 -15.46
C GLY A 237 2.90 1.85 -15.85
N ILE A 238 2.93 3.03 -16.45
CA ILE A 238 4.21 3.65 -16.82
C ILE A 238 4.98 4.15 -15.59
N SER A 239 6.26 3.79 -15.49
CA SER A 239 7.11 4.25 -14.40
C SER A 239 7.77 5.60 -14.69
N VAL A 240 8.17 6.34 -13.64
CA VAL A 240 8.91 7.61 -13.77
C VAL A 240 10.21 7.42 -14.56
N GLY A 241 10.87 6.28 -14.37
CA GLY A 241 12.07 5.90 -15.11
C GLY A 241 11.79 5.74 -16.61
N GLN A 242 10.69 5.07 -16.98
CA GLN A 242 10.26 4.93 -18.38
C GLN A 242 9.90 6.29 -18.99
N ILE A 243 9.17 7.16 -18.28
CA ILE A 243 8.87 8.53 -18.73
C ILE A 243 10.16 9.30 -19.04
N LYS A 244 11.17 9.23 -18.17
CA LYS A 244 12.47 9.89 -18.39
C LYS A 244 13.20 9.35 -19.62
N LYS A 245 13.19 8.03 -19.82
CA LYS A 245 13.79 7.36 -21.00
C LYS A 245 13.10 7.78 -22.30
N LEU A 246 11.77 7.81 -22.31
CA LEU A 246 10.95 8.26 -23.45
C LEU A 246 11.16 9.74 -23.79
N LYS A 247 11.13 10.63 -22.79
CA LYS A 247 11.43 12.07 -22.97
C LYS A 247 12.83 12.26 -23.56
N GLY A 248 13.82 11.48 -23.10
CA GLY A 248 15.18 11.47 -23.66
C GLY A 248 15.28 11.00 -25.12
N ALA A 249 14.27 10.28 -25.62
CA ALA A 249 14.12 9.89 -27.02
C ALA A 249 13.15 10.81 -27.80
N ASN A 250 12.82 11.99 -27.26
CA ASN A 250 11.87 12.96 -27.83
C ASN A 250 10.43 12.45 -27.96
N VAL A 251 10.03 11.43 -27.19
CA VAL A 251 8.63 11.05 -27.00
C VAL A 251 8.16 11.69 -25.71
N THR A 252 7.35 12.74 -25.80
CA THR A 252 6.95 13.56 -24.63
C THR A 252 5.48 13.46 -24.28
N THR A 253 4.64 12.91 -25.17
CA THR A 253 3.19 12.81 -24.95
C THR A 253 2.65 11.39 -25.16
N MET A 254 1.49 11.08 -24.57
CA MET A 254 0.79 9.80 -24.74
C MET A 254 0.37 9.59 -26.20
N THR A 255 -0.15 10.63 -26.87
CA THR A 255 -0.51 10.55 -28.30
C THR A 255 0.72 10.27 -29.17
N GLN A 256 1.86 10.89 -28.87
CA GLN A 256 3.11 10.59 -29.57
C GLN A 256 3.53 9.14 -29.37
N LEU A 257 3.47 8.62 -28.14
CA LEU A 257 3.79 7.23 -27.84
C LEU A 257 2.84 6.25 -28.54
N ALA A 258 1.54 6.56 -28.59
CA ALA A 258 0.53 5.77 -29.30
C ALA A 258 0.77 5.68 -30.81
N GLY A 259 1.25 6.78 -31.41
CA GLY A 259 1.56 6.86 -32.85
C GLY A 259 3.02 6.59 -33.21
N ALA A 260 3.89 6.35 -32.23
CA ALA A 260 5.33 6.30 -32.42
C ALA A 260 5.74 5.06 -33.21
N ALA A 261 6.34 5.27 -34.38
CA ALA A 261 7.21 4.29 -35.04
C ALA A 261 8.62 4.26 -34.40
N VAL A 262 8.72 4.54 -33.09
CA VAL A 262 10.00 4.55 -32.38
C VAL A 262 10.44 3.10 -32.23
N LYS A 263 11.40 2.70 -33.06
CA LYS A 263 11.89 1.32 -33.12
C LYS A 263 12.70 0.91 -31.89
N SER A 264 13.28 1.86 -31.18
CA SER A 264 14.12 1.60 -30.01
C SER A 264 14.32 2.86 -29.16
N VAL A 265 14.35 2.69 -27.84
CA VAL A 265 14.70 3.74 -26.88
C VAL A 265 15.86 3.25 -26.03
N ARG A 266 16.89 4.09 -25.85
CA ARG A 266 18.10 3.71 -25.11
C ARG A 266 17.74 3.29 -23.68
N LYS A 267 18.24 2.14 -23.23
CA LYS A 267 17.98 1.54 -21.89
C LYS A 267 16.49 1.24 -21.64
N LEU A 268 15.70 1.03 -22.68
CA LEU A 268 14.33 0.53 -22.58
C LEU A 268 14.23 -0.71 -23.47
N ALA A 269 13.79 -1.83 -22.91
CA ALA A 269 13.59 -3.06 -23.67
C ALA A 269 12.55 -2.86 -24.77
N ALA A 270 12.72 -3.54 -25.90
CA ALA A 270 11.82 -3.42 -27.06
C ALA A 270 10.39 -3.83 -26.69
N ASP A 271 10.24 -4.95 -25.99
CA ASP A 271 8.95 -5.47 -25.54
C ASP A 271 8.23 -4.51 -24.58
N THR A 272 8.97 -3.87 -23.66
CA THR A 272 8.39 -2.83 -22.79
C THR A 272 7.91 -1.63 -23.59
N LEU A 273 8.68 -1.18 -24.57
CA LEU A 273 8.28 -0.07 -25.44
C LEU A 273 7.03 -0.42 -26.26
N GLU A 274 6.95 -1.64 -26.79
CA GLU A 274 5.78 -2.14 -27.52
C GLU A 274 4.54 -2.21 -26.61
N LYS A 275 4.69 -2.78 -25.39
CA LYS A 275 3.61 -2.82 -24.39
C LYS A 275 3.09 -1.42 -24.06
N LEU A 276 3.99 -0.46 -23.83
CA LEU A 276 3.63 0.94 -23.53
C LEU A 276 2.96 1.66 -24.70
N ALA A 277 3.46 1.46 -25.93
CA ALA A 277 2.85 2.03 -27.14
C ALA A 277 1.45 1.47 -27.39
N ALA A 278 1.26 0.16 -27.22
CA ALA A 278 -0.05 -0.48 -27.34
C ALA A 278 -1.03 0.00 -26.26
N GLN A 279 -0.55 0.19 -25.02
CA GLN A 279 -1.34 0.74 -23.91
C GLN A 279 -1.78 2.17 -24.22
N ALA A 280 -0.85 3.03 -24.64
CA ALA A 280 -1.16 4.41 -25.05
C ALA A 280 -2.16 4.46 -26.22
N ARG A 281 -2.03 3.56 -27.20
CA ARG A 281 -2.96 3.47 -28.34
C ARG A 281 -4.40 3.19 -27.87
N LEU A 282 -4.61 2.17 -27.05
CA LEU A 282 -5.95 1.83 -26.56
C LEU A 282 -6.56 2.97 -25.72
N GLN A 283 -5.74 3.68 -24.94
CA GLN A 283 -6.18 4.85 -24.19
C GLN A 283 -6.58 6.01 -25.11
N CYS A 284 -5.81 6.29 -26.16
CA CYS A 284 -6.16 7.27 -27.18
C CYS A 284 -7.45 6.89 -27.93
N GLU A 285 -7.63 5.61 -28.28
CA GLU A 285 -8.85 5.11 -28.94
C GLU A 285 -10.08 5.24 -28.04
N THR A 286 -9.95 4.90 -26.76
CA THR A 286 -11.01 5.05 -25.75
C THR A 286 -11.38 6.51 -25.55
N SER A 287 -10.38 7.38 -25.41
CA SER A 287 -10.59 8.83 -25.31
C SER A 287 -11.29 9.38 -26.56
N GLY A 288 -10.85 8.94 -27.75
CA GLY A 288 -11.48 9.29 -29.03
C GLY A 288 -12.95 8.85 -29.12
N ALA A 289 -13.26 7.63 -28.70
CA ALA A 289 -14.63 7.14 -28.64
C ALA A 289 -15.49 7.94 -27.66
N ARG A 290 -14.96 8.28 -26.48
CA ARG A 290 -15.66 9.07 -25.45
C ARG A 290 -15.94 10.52 -25.84
N LYS A 291 -15.16 11.09 -26.77
CA LYS A 291 -15.48 12.40 -27.38
C LYS A 291 -16.73 12.36 -28.26
N VAL A 292 -17.10 11.19 -28.79
CA VAL A 292 -18.30 11.00 -29.63
C VAL A 292 -19.48 10.54 -28.79
N ASP A 293 -19.26 9.56 -27.90
CA ASP A 293 -20.24 9.05 -26.96
C ASP A 293 -19.61 8.99 -25.56
N PRO A 294 -19.98 9.89 -24.62
CA PRO A 294 -19.43 9.89 -23.27
C PRO A 294 -19.60 8.57 -22.51
N ASN A 295 -20.56 7.72 -22.91
CA ASN A 295 -20.82 6.41 -22.31
C ASN A 295 -20.14 5.26 -23.06
N ALA A 296 -19.29 5.55 -24.05
CA ALA A 296 -18.54 4.53 -24.76
C ALA A 296 -17.70 3.70 -23.78
N LYS A 297 -17.88 2.37 -23.84
CA LYS A 297 -17.08 1.41 -23.09
C LYS A 297 -15.59 1.55 -23.43
N PRO A 298 -14.69 1.34 -22.48
CA PRO A 298 -13.25 1.27 -22.77
C PRO A 298 -12.94 0.26 -23.88
N ARG A 299 -11.99 0.61 -24.75
CA ARG A 299 -11.37 -0.36 -25.66
C ARG A 299 -10.47 -1.29 -24.87
N TYR A 300 -10.41 -2.55 -25.25
CA TYR A 300 -9.51 -3.50 -24.62
C TYR A 300 -9.03 -4.54 -25.64
N GLU A 301 -7.94 -5.21 -25.30
CA GLU A 301 -7.39 -6.35 -26.04
C GLU A 301 -7.13 -7.50 -25.09
N VAL A 302 -7.43 -8.72 -25.52
CA VAL A 302 -7.09 -9.94 -24.79
C VAL A 302 -5.62 -10.28 -25.07
N LEU A 303 -4.86 -10.49 -24.00
CA LEU A 303 -3.44 -10.79 -24.04
C LEU A 303 -3.20 -12.30 -24.24
N PRO A 304 -1.97 -12.69 -24.64
CA PRO A 304 -1.58 -14.10 -24.66
C PRO A 304 -1.79 -14.78 -23.30
N HIS A 305 -2.31 -16.00 -23.33
CA HIS A 305 -2.68 -16.79 -22.15
C HIS A 305 -1.71 -17.95 -21.85
N LEU A 306 -0.55 -17.94 -22.53
CA LEU A 306 0.57 -18.81 -22.25
C LEU A 306 1.82 -17.94 -22.09
N GLY A 307 2.54 -18.14 -20.99
CA GLY A 307 3.81 -17.47 -20.73
C GLY A 307 4.97 -18.07 -21.53
N PRO A 308 6.18 -17.48 -21.43
CA PRO A 308 7.36 -17.90 -22.19
C PRO A 308 7.78 -19.36 -21.97
N ASN A 309 7.42 -19.95 -20.82
CA ASN A 309 7.73 -21.34 -20.47
C ASN A 309 6.52 -22.28 -20.68
N GLY A 310 5.45 -21.82 -21.32
CA GLY A 310 4.22 -22.58 -21.60
C GLY A 310 3.28 -22.74 -20.41
N GLU A 311 3.50 -21.98 -19.34
CA GLU A 311 2.64 -21.85 -18.17
C GLU A 311 1.36 -21.07 -18.52
N PRO A 312 0.19 -21.41 -17.93
CA PRO A 312 -1.03 -20.62 -18.11
C PRO A 312 -0.88 -19.23 -17.51
N THR A 313 -1.36 -18.20 -18.23
CA THR A 313 -1.38 -16.80 -17.78
C THR A 313 -2.77 -16.18 -18.02
N GLY A 314 -3.09 -15.13 -17.26
CA GLY A 314 -4.35 -14.39 -17.43
C GLY A 314 -5.58 -15.30 -17.36
N LEU A 315 -6.42 -15.27 -18.41
CA LEU A 315 -7.69 -16.02 -18.45
C LEU A 315 -7.50 -17.54 -18.30
N ALA A 316 -6.34 -18.08 -18.71
CA ALA A 316 -6.05 -19.50 -18.54
C ALA A 316 -5.79 -19.90 -17.08
N GLN A 317 -5.54 -18.95 -16.17
CA GLN A 317 -5.40 -19.20 -14.73
C GLN A 317 -6.72 -19.20 -13.98
N LEU A 318 -7.82 -18.76 -14.61
CA LEU A 318 -9.12 -18.72 -13.97
C LEU A 318 -9.62 -20.15 -13.73
N PRO A 319 -10.03 -20.51 -12.50
CA PRO A 319 -10.59 -21.83 -12.23
C PRO A 319 -11.95 -22.02 -12.92
N PRO A 320 -12.30 -23.27 -13.30
CA PRO A 320 -13.65 -23.60 -13.74
C PRO A 320 -14.70 -23.18 -12.72
N ALA A 321 -15.89 -22.80 -13.19
CA ALA A 321 -16.99 -22.43 -12.29
C ALA A 321 -17.47 -23.61 -11.45
N ASP A 322 -17.63 -23.38 -10.15
CA ASP A 322 -18.20 -24.34 -9.23
C ASP A 322 -19.37 -23.71 -8.45
N ALA A 323 -20.40 -24.51 -8.14
CA ALA A 323 -21.54 -24.06 -7.34
C ALA A 323 -21.16 -23.72 -5.89
N ALA A 324 -20.03 -24.24 -5.42
CA ALA A 324 -19.44 -23.97 -4.12
C ALA A 324 -18.65 -22.66 -4.07
N ASP A 325 -18.38 -22.00 -5.21
CA ASP A 325 -17.61 -20.75 -5.24
C ASP A 325 -18.18 -19.67 -4.30
N VAL A 326 -17.26 -18.88 -3.74
CA VAL A 326 -17.53 -17.78 -2.81
C VAL A 326 -16.93 -16.50 -3.37
N PHE A 327 -17.65 -15.39 -3.25
CA PHE A 327 -17.21 -14.06 -3.66
C PHE A 327 -17.13 -13.20 -2.42
N PHE A 328 -15.92 -12.71 -2.11
CA PHE A 328 -15.57 -12.15 -0.81
C PHE A 328 -15.11 -10.71 -0.94
N ASP A 329 -15.65 -9.86 -0.07
CA ASP A 329 -15.24 -8.47 0.12
C ASP A 329 -15.31 -8.12 1.62
N MET A 330 -14.56 -7.11 2.08
CA MET A 330 -14.56 -6.74 3.49
C MET A 330 -14.28 -5.27 3.74
N GLU A 331 -14.82 -4.75 4.84
CA GLU A 331 -14.66 -3.36 5.25
C GLU A 331 -13.82 -3.23 6.52
N GLY A 332 -12.92 -2.25 6.51
CA GLY A 332 -11.98 -1.97 7.59
C GLY A 332 -11.99 -0.52 8.05
N TYR A 333 -11.62 -0.29 9.31
CA TYR A 333 -11.47 1.02 9.91
C TYR A 333 -10.04 1.22 10.44
N PRO A 334 -9.20 2.01 9.75
CA PRO A 334 -7.76 2.05 10.00
C PRO A 334 -7.36 2.82 11.27
N LEU A 335 -8.26 3.66 11.82
CA LEU A 335 -7.96 4.56 12.93
C LEU A 335 -7.96 3.88 14.31
N VAL A 336 -8.56 2.70 14.43
CA VAL A 336 -8.35 1.87 15.61
C VAL A 336 -6.88 1.38 15.59
N PRO A 337 -6.13 1.41 16.69
CA PRO A 337 -4.75 0.90 16.72
C PRO A 337 -4.64 -0.51 16.13
N GLY A 338 -3.87 -0.64 15.04
CA GLY A 338 -3.72 -1.85 14.25
C GLY A 338 -4.78 -2.07 13.16
N GLY A 339 -5.76 -1.19 13.00
CA GLY A 339 -6.93 -1.35 12.12
C GLY A 339 -7.96 -2.33 12.69
N LEU A 340 -9.24 -2.08 12.45
CA LEU A 340 -10.36 -2.95 12.81
C LEU A 340 -11.11 -3.38 11.55
N GLU A 341 -11.18 -4.67 11.26
CA GLU A 341 -12.06 -5.21 10.22
C GLU A 341 -13.45 -5.40 10.80
N TYR A 342 -14.42 -4.61 10.33
CA TYR A 342 -15.72 -4.51 10.97
C TYR A 342 -16.85 -5.21 10.20
N LEU A 343 -16.64 -5.55 8.92
CA LEU A 343 -17.59 -6.30 8.11
C LEU A 343 -16.83 -7.28 7.19
N PHE A 344 -17.20 -8.55 7.26
CA PHE A 344 -16.80 -9.58 6.30
C PHE A 344 -18.04 -9.94 5.50
N GLY A 345 -18.07 -9.67 4.20
CA GLY A 345 -19.20 -9.96 3.33
C GLY A 345 -18.90 -11.04 2.32
N THR A 346 -19.85 -11.94 2.09
CA THR A 346 -19.72 -12.95 1.06
C THR A 346 -21.01 -13.16 0.29
N LEU A 347 -20.91 -13.33 -1.02
CA LEU A 347 -21.95 -13.98 -1.82
C LEU A 347 -21.57 -15.42 -2.12
N ALA A 348 -22.49 -16.33 -1.85
CA ALA A 348 -22.37 -17.72 -2.24
C ALA A 348 -23.73 -18.30 -2.66
N ARG A 349 -23.73 -19.33 -3.48
CA ARG A 349 -24.98 -20.01 -3.85
C ARG A 349 -25.50 -20.81 -2.66
N GLY A 350 -26.75 -20.54 -2.28
CA GLY A 350 -27.47 -21.26 -1.24
C GLY A 350 -27.70 -22.72 -1.63
N ASN A 351 -27.45 -23.64 -0.70
CA ASN A 351 -27.51 -25.09 -0.97
C ASN A 351 -28.92 -25.58 -1.36
N GLN A 352 -29.97 -24.85 -0.99
CA GLN A 352 -31.36 -25.24 -1.24
C GLN A 352 -31.99 -24.54 -2.46
N THR A 353 -31.61 -23.28 -2.70
CA THR A 353 -32.22 -22.41 -3.71
C THR A 353 -31.40 -22.33 -4.99
N GLY A 354 -30.09 -22.57 -4.92
CA GLY A 354 -29.13 -22.31 -6.01
C GLY A 354 -28.94 -20.82 -6.33
N GLN A 355 -29.64 -19.93 -5.62
CA GLN A 355 -29.54 -18.49 -5.74
C GLN A 355 -28.40 -17.96 -4.88
N PHE A 356 -27.86 -16.80 -5.25
CA PHE A 356 -26.87 -16.12 -4.44
C PHE A 356 -27.51 -15.59 -3.15
N GLU A 357 -26.90 -15.92 -2.02
CA GLU A 357 -27.26 -15.45 -0.69
C GLU A 357 -26.08 -14.66 -0.14
N PHE A 358 -26.35 -13.47 0.41
CA PHE A 358 -25.34 -12.63 1.04
C PHE A 358 -25.24 -12.95 2.53
N LEU A 359 -24.03 -13.27 2.97
CA LEU A 359 -23.69 -13.59 4.35
C LEU A 359 -22.72 -12.54 4.87
N ASP A 360 -23.01 -12.00 6.04
CA ASP A 360 -22.24 -10.94 6.69
C ASP A 360 -21.87 -11.27 8.13
N TRP A 361 -20.62 -11.00 8.50
CA TRP A 361 -20.13 -11.08 9.87
C TRP A 361 -19.63 -9.70 10.32
N TRP A 362 -20.20 -9.18 11.42
CA TRP A 362 -19.94 -7.83 11.92
C TRP A 362 -19.06 -7.83 13.16
N ALA A 363 -18.25 -6.79 13.31
CA ALA A 363 -17.43 -6.56 14.50
C ALA A 363 -17.25 -5.08 14.78
N HIS A 364 -17.43 -4.66 16.03
CA HIS A 364 -17.27 -3.28 16.45
C HIS A 364 -16.18 -3.07 17.50
N ASP A 365 -15.51 -4.16 17.89
CA ASP A 365 -14.32 -4.14 18.72
C ASP A 365 -13.41 -5.34 18.41
N ARG A 366 -12.24 -5.38 19.04
CA ARG A 366 -11.23 -6.41 18.77
C ARG A 366 -11.69 -7.82 19.15
N ALA A 367 -12.54 -7.96 20.17
CA ALA A 367 -13.04 -9.27 20.59
C ALA A 367 -14.08 -9.79 19.60
N GLU A 368 -14.98 -8.92 19.14
CA GLU A 368 -15.94 -9.23 18.09
C GLU A 368 -15.24 -9.53 16.75
N GLU A 369 -14.18 -8.79 16.39
CA GLU A 369 -13.42 -9.02 15.15
C GLU A 369 -12.83 -10.43 15.13
N LYS A 370 -12.31 -10.91 16.28
CA LYS A 370 -11.84 -12.28 16.41
C LYS A 370 -12.96 -13.28 16.13
N VAL A 371 -14.12 -13.09 16.74
CA VAL A 371 -15.26 -14.02 16.60
C VAL A 371 -15.78 -14.04 15.16
N SER A 372 -15.90 -12.88 14.52
CA SER A 372 -16.37 -12.74 13.15
C SER A 372 -15.37 -13.33 12.15
N PHE A 373 -14.07 -13.11 12.36
CA PHE A 373 -13.01 -13.77 11.60
C PHE A 373 -13.06 -15.30 11.74
N GLU A 374 -13.17 -15.83 12.96
CA GLU A 374 -13.29 -17.27 13.21
C GLU A 374 -14.53 -17.86 12.52
N ALA A 375 -15.67 -17.19 12.62
CA ALA A 375 -16.93 -17.63 12.02
C ALA A 375 -16.87 -17.66 10.49
N PHE A 376 -16.28 -16.63 9.86
CA PHE A 376 -16.05 -16.59 8.42
C PHE A 376 -15.16 -17.75 7.95
N ILE A 377 -14.00 -17.93 8.58
CA ILE A 377 -13.05 -18.99 8.19
C ILE A 377 -13.65 -20.38 8.43
N ASP A 378 -14.33 -20.60 9.56
CA ASP A 378 -15.00 -21.87 9.84
C ASP A 378 -16.06 -22.21 8.79
N TRP A 379 -16.83 -21.20 8.35
CA TRP A 379 -17.84 -21.37 7.31
C TRP A 379 -17.23 -21.71 5.96
N VAL A 380 -16.22 -20.96 5.51
CA VAL A 380 -15.50 -21.22 4.25
C VAL A 380 -14.85 -22.61 4.27
N PHE A 381 -14.17 -22.94 5.37
CA PHE A 381 -13.43 -24.20 5.48
C PHE A 381 -14.35 -25.42 5.53
N ALA A 382 -15.52 -25.30 6.18
CA ALA A 382 -16.56 -26.32 6.12
C ALA A 382 -17.08 -26.53 4.69
N ARG A 383 -17.25 -25.44 3.93
CA ARG A 383 -17.68 -25.49 2.52
C ARG A 383 -16.63 -26.16 1.63
N LEU A 384 -15.36 -25.82 1.81
CA LEU A 384 -14.23 -26.44 1.08
C LEU A 384 -14.12 -27.95 1.36
N LYS A 385 -14.31 -28.37 2.62
CA LYS A 385 -14.35 -29.81 2.95
C LYS A 385 -15.48 -30.55 2.25
N GLY A 386 -16.61 -29.88 2.03
CA GLY A 386 -17.75 -30.43 1.29
C GLY A 386 -17.53 -30.47 -0.21
N ASN A 387 -16.78 -29.52 -0.77
CA ASN A 387 -16.38 -29.49 -2.17
C ASN A 387 -14.96 -28.92 -2.35
N PRO A 388 -13.94 -29.77 -2.59
CA PRO A 388 -12.56 -29.35 -2.80
C PRO A 388 -12.31 -28.50 -4.05
N ALA A 389 -13.28 -28.38 -4.95
CA ALA A 389 -13.18 -27.51 -6.14
C ALA A 389 -13.57 -26.05 -5.87
N LEU A 390 -14.01 -25.72 -4.64
CA LEU A 390 -14.36 -24.37 -4.23
C LEU A 390 -13.20 -23.40 -4.38
N HIS A 391 -13.48 -22.22 -4.93
CA HIS A 391 -12.59 -21.06 -4.87
C HIS A 391 -13.26 -19.85 -4.21
N ILE A 392 -12.44 -18.94 -3.69
CA ILE A 392 -12.83 -17.67 -3.08
C ILE A 392 -12.30 -16.56 -3.98
N TYR A 393 -13.19 -15.87 -4.67
CA TYR A 393 -12.85 -14.76 -5.56
C TYR A 393 -12.90 -13.44 -4.79
N HIS A 394 -11.88 -12.62 -4.97
CA HIS A 394 -11.78 -11.27 -4.43
C HIS A 394 -11.08 -10.36 -5.46
N TYR A 395 -10.97 -9.06 -5.17
CA TYR A 395 -10.38 -8.11 -6.09
C TYR A 395 -9.25 -7.30 -5.43
N ALA A 396 -8.02 -7.58 -5.85
CA ALA A 396 -6.77 -7.05 -5.31
C ALA A 396 -6.35 -7.70 -3.98
N ALA A 397 -5.17 -7.32 -3.48
CA ALA A 397 -4.49 -8.05 -2.43
C ALA A 397 -5.03 -7.81 -1.00
N TYR A 398 -5.96 -6.88 -0.80
CA TYR A 398 -6.33 -6.39 0.53
C TYR A 398 -6.98 -7.50 1.38
N GLU A 399 -7.97 -8.20 0.83
CA GLU A 399 -8.76 -9.21 1.53
C GLU A 399 -7.87 -10.36 2.01
N CYS A 400 -7.04 -10.90 1.11
CA CYS A 400 -6.09 -11.96 1.43
C CYS A 400 -5.05 -11.51 2.48
N SER A 401 -4.55 -10.28 2.35
CA SER A 401 -3.63 -9.67 3.33
C SER A 401 -4.29 -9.49 4.70
N ALA A 402 -5.56 -9.10 4.75
CA ALA A 402 -6.34 -8.95 5.97
C ALA A 402 -6.60 -10.29 6.66
N VAL A 403 -7.03 -11.32 5.91
CA VAL A 403 -7.21 -12.69 6.43
C VAL A 403 -5.92 -13.22 7.05
N ARG A 404 -4.78 -13.06 6.36
CA ARG A 404 -3.45 -13.41 6.89
C ARG A 404 -3.14 -12.66 8.17
N ARG A 405 -3.27 -11.33 8.16
CA ARG A 405 -3.03 -10.45 9.32
C ARG A 405 -3.88 -10.85 10.52
N LEU A 406 -5.17 -11.09 10.33
CA LEU A 406 -6.12 -11.46 11.38
C LEU A 406 -5.80 -12.84 11.99
N SER A 407 -5.43 -13.83 11.17
CA SER A 407 -5.03 -15.15 11.67
C SER A 407 -3.84 -15.09 12.64
N THR A 408 -2.85 -14.25 12.33
CA THR A 408 -1.67 -14.04 13.18
C THR A 408 -1.99 -13.17 14.39
N ARG A 409 -2.74 -12.08 14.20
CA ARG A 409 -3.12 -11.15 15.28
C ARG A 409 -3.92 -11.82 16.38
N HIS A 410 -4.93 -12.59 16.01
CA HIS A 410 -5.84 -13.25 16.94
C HIS A 410 -5.35 -14.61 17.42
N ASP A 411 -4.22 -15.06 16.85
CA ASP A 411 -3.64 -16.39 17.02
C ASP A 411 -4.66 -17.52 16.89
N THR A 412 -5.48 -17.47 15.83
CA THR A 412 -6.58 -18.42 15.60
C THR A 412 -6.71 -18.75 14.12
N ARG A 413 -7.26 -19.93 13.82
CA ARG A 413 -7.51 -20.48 12.47
C ARG A 413 -6.33 -20.40 11.49
N GLN A 414 -5.12 -20.39 12.02
CA GLN A 414 -3.90 -20.25 11.24
C GLN A 414 -3.64 -21.42 10.30
N ASP A 415 -4.00 -22.64 10.70
CA ASP A 415 -3.76 -23.83 9.89
C ASP A 415 -4.81 -23.94 8.76
N GLU A 416 -6.06 -23.53 9.04
CA GLU A 416 -7.12 -23.38 8.04
C GLU A 416 -6.74 -22.31 7.01
N VAL A 417 -6.31 -21.12 7.44
CA VAL A 417 -5.83 -20.07 6.53
C VAL A 417 -4.64 -20.54 5.72
N ASP A 418 -3.64 -21.19 6.34
CA ASP A 418 -2.50 -21.74 5.60
C ASP A 418 -2.94 -22.80 4.58
N HIS A 419 -3.97 -23.60 4.87
CA HIS A 419 -4.53 -24.57 3.94
C HIS A 419 -5.22 -23.90 2.75
N LEU A 420 -6.03 -22.86 2.99
CA LEU A 420 -6.67 -22.09 1.93
C LEU A 420 -5.64 -21.44 1.00
N LEU A 421 -4.59 -20.86 1.57
CA LEU A 421 -3.53 -20.19 0.81
C LEU A 421 -2.68 -21.18 0.01
N ARG A 422 -2.27 -22.31 0.61
CA ARG A 422 -1.48 -23.33 -0.09
C ARG A 422 -2.27 -24.08 -1.15
N GLY A 423 -3.59 -24.15 -0.99
CA GLY A 423 -4.47 -24.77 -1.97
C GLY A 423 -4.86 -23.86 -3.13
N ASP A 424 -4.30 -22.65 -3.22
CA ASP A 424 -4.66 -21.62 -4.20
C ASP A 424 -6.18 -21.35 -4.24
N VAL A 425 -6.84 -21.47 -3.08
CA VAL A 425 -8.29 -21.32 -2.96
C VAL A 425 -8.71 -19.87 -3.17
N PHE A 426 -7.90 -18.92 -2.71
CA PHE A 426 -8.09 -17.50 -2.99
C PHE A 426 -7.67 -17.19 -4.44
N VAL A 427 -8.54 -16.51 -5.17
CA VAL A 427 -8.31 -16.12 -6.56
C VAL A 427 -8.44 -14.60 -6.67
N ASP A 428 -7.31 -13.93 -6.88
CA ASP A 428 -7.28 -12.49 -7.11
C ASP A 428 -7.69 -12.17 -8.56
N LEU A 429 -8.92 -11.69 -8.73
CA LEU A 429 -9.44 -11.29 -10.04
C LEU A 429 -8.71 -10.05 -10.60
N TYR A 430 -8.10 -9.21 -9.77
CA TYR A 430 -7.30 -8.08 -10.25
C TYR A 430 -6.09 -8.57 -11.03
N GLN A 431 -5.35 -9.55 -10.49
CA GLN A 431 -4.20 -10.15 -11.18
C GLN A 431 -4.62 -10.89 -12.45
N ILE A 432 -5.75 -11.60 -12.42
CA ILE A 432 -6.29 -12.22 -13.63
C ILE A 432 -6.58 -11.17 -14.69
N VAL A 433 -7.29 -10.09 -14.36
CA VAL A 433 -7.61 -9.00 -15.29
C VAL A 433 -6.33 -8.37 -15.87
N ARG A 434 -5.35 -8.03 -15.04
CA ARG A 434 -4.08 -7.40 -15.46
C ARG A 434 -3.28 -8.26 -16.44
N HIS A 435 -3.27 -9.58 -16.23
CA HIS A 435 -2.58 -10.51 -17.13
C HIS A 435 -3.42 -10.95 -18.33
N SER A 436 -4.74 -10.73 -18.28
CA SER A 436 -5.68 -11.10 -19.34
C SER A 436 -5.91 -10.00 -20.35
N LEU A 437 -5.92 -8.75 -19.89
CA LEU A 437 -6.43 -7.63 -20.65
C LEU A 437 -5.45 -6.47 -20.65
N ARG A 438 -5.31 -5.86 -21.82
CA ARG A 438 -4.84 -4.48 -21.94
C ARG A 438 -6.05 -3.59 -22.14
N ILE A 439 -6.35 -2.71 -21.20
CA ILE A 439 -7.52 -1.82 -21.26
C ILE A 439 -7.10 -0.38 -21.57
N GLY A 440 -7.94 0.32 -22.33
CA GLY A 440 -7.72 1.70 -22.76
C GLY A 440 -8.09 2.74 -21.71
N THR A 441 -7.73 2.51 -20.44
CA THR A 441 -7.94 3.44 -19.32
C THR A 441 -6.64 3.62 -18.53
N GLU A 442 -6.63 4.63 -17.68
CA GLU A 442 -5.49 5.06 -16.87
C GLU A 442 -5.15 4.13 -15.70
N SER A 443 -6.10 3.30 -15.26
CA SER A 443 -5.89 2.31 -14.21
C SER A 443 -6.83 1.12 -14.36
N TYR A 444 -6.58 0.10 -13.54
CA TYR A 444 -7.36 -1.14 -13.44
C TYR A 444 -8.10 -1.17 -12.10
N SER A 445 -8.70 -0.05 -11.66
CA SER A 445 -9.56 -0.06 -10.48
C SER A 445 -10.87 -0.79 -10.79
N ILE A 446 -11.48 -1.43 -9.79
CA ILE A 446 -12.72 -2.18 -10.00
C ILE A 446 -13.82 -1.31 -10.63
N LYS A 447 -13.97 -0.05 -10.20
CA LYS A 447 -14.92 0.92 -10.78
C LYS A 447 -14.74 1.14 -12.28
N ILE A 448 -13.49 1.12 -12.76
CA ILE A 448 -13.21 1.23 -14.21
C ILE A 448 -13.57 -0.08 -14.91
N ILE A 449 -13.18 -1.21 -14.35
CA ILE A 449 -13.42 -2.54 -14.92
C ILE A 449 -14.92 -2.83 -15.01
N GLU A 450 -15.72 -2.40 -14.04
CA GLU A 450 -17.19 -2.48 -14.04
C GLU A 450 -17.84 -1.93 -15.30
N THR A 451 -17.28 -0.87 -15.88
CA THR A 451 -17.83 -0.26 -17.09
C THR A 451 -17.80 -1.19 -18.32
N LEU A 452 -17.02 -2.27 -18.26
CA LEU A 452 -16.93 -3.26 -19.33
C LEU A 452 -18.08 -4.27 -19.29
N TYR A 453 -18.50 -4.71 -18.10
CA TYR A 453 -19.41 -5.86 -17.93
C TYR A 453 -20.76 -5.51 -17.30
N ARG A 454 -20.86 -4.42 -16.54
CA ARG A 454 -22.11 -4.01 -15.89
C ARG A 454 -22.51 -2.57 -16.22
N ALA A 455 -23.77 -2.25 -15.96
CA ALA A 455 -24.26 -0.88 -16.06
C ALA A 455 -23.74 -0.04 -14.87
N LYS A 456 -23.74 1.29 -15.01
CA LYS A 456 -23.35 2.20 -13.93
C LYS A 456 -24.19 1.92 -12.68
N ARG A 457 -23.52 1.88 -11.52
CA ARG A 457 -24.16 1.69 -10.22
C ARG A 457 -25.16 2.83 -9.94
N SER A 458 -26.25 2.53 -9.25
CA SER A 458 -27.20 3.56 -8.80
C SER A 458 -26.66 4.42 -7.64
N THR A 459 -25.65 3.93 -6.93
CA THR A 459 -25.00 4.53 -5.75
C THR A 459 -23.62 5.13 -6.10
N GLU A 460 -23.50 5.78 -7.26
CA GLU A 460 -22.26 6.18 -7.96
C GLU A 460 -21.18 6.94 -7.15
N VAL A 461 -21.45 7.32 -5.89
CA VAL A 461 -20.56 8.11 -5.02
C VAL A 461 -19.72 7.24 -4.08
N GLU A 462 -20.19 6.05 -3.70
CA GLU A 462 -19.61 5.25 -2.61
C GLU A 462 -18.19 4.71 -2.96
N THR A 463 -17.16 5.24 -2.30
CA THR A 463 -15.77 4.75 -2.33
C THR A 463 -15.44 3.97 -1.06
N ALA A 464 -14.38 3.17 -1.07
CA ALA A 464 -13.83 2.56 0.16
C ALA A 464 -13.49 3.62 1.24
N SER A 465 -13.06 4.82 0.84
CA SER A 465 -12.88 5.95 1.76
C SER A 465 -14.20 6.47 2.35
N GLU A 466 -15.32 6.31 1.64
CA GLU A 466 -16.64 6.69 2.12
C GLU A 466 -17.17 5.69 3.16
N SER A 467 -16.86 4.39 3.05
CA SER A 467 -17.24 3.40 4.08
C SER A 467 -16.56 3.71 5.43
N ILE A 468 -15.29 4.13 5.42
CA ILE A 468 -14.56 4.62 6.60
C ILE A 468 -15.26 5.84 7.23
N VAL A 469 -15.68 6.80 6.40
CA VAL A 469 -16.40 8.00 6.86
C VAL A 469 -17.76 7.63 7.44
N GLN A 470 -18.52 6.77 6.76
CA GLN A 470 -19.81 6.30 7.24
C GLN A 470 -19.67 5.54 8.56
N TYR A 471 -18.66 4.68 8.70
CA TYR A 471 -18.40 3.96 9.95
C TYR A 471 -18.03 4.92 11.10
N ALA A 472 -17.18 5.92 10.85
CA ALA A 472 -16.88 6.97 11.83
C ALA A 472 -18.13 7.74 12.26
N ASN A 473 -18.99 8.11 11.30
CA ASN A 473 -20.27 8.76 11.56
C ASN A 473 -21.18 7.85 12.40
N TRP A 474 -21.22 6.54 12.12
CA TRP A 474 -21.98 5.59 12.91
C TRP A 474 -21.48 5.55 14.36
N MET A 475 -20.16 5.43 14.59
CA MET A 475 -19.58 5.44 15.93
C MET A 475 -19.93 6.69 16.73
N ALA A 476 -19.97 7.86 16.06
CA ALA A 476 -20.36 9.13 16.68
C ALA A 476 -21.89 9.29 16.88
N SER A 477 -22.70 8.61 16.06
CA SER A 477 -24.16 8.80 16.03
C SER A 477 -24.92 8.19 17.20
N GLY A 478 -24.35 7.16 17.85
CA GLY A 478 -25.04 6.36 18.87
C GLY A 478 -26.20 5.50 18.33
N GLN A 479 -26.27 5.27 17.01
CA GLN A 479 -27.22 4.32 16.41
C GLN A 479 -26.97 2.88 16.91
N ALA A 480 -27.94 1.98 16.64
CA ALA A 480 -27.82 0.58 17.03
C ALA A 480 -26.54 -0.08 16.49
N ARG A 481 -25.99 -1.05 17.24
CA ARG A 481 -24.86 -1.91 16.83
C ARG A 481 -25.26 -3.03 15.86
N ASP A 482 -26.42 -2.91 15.24
CA ASP A 482 -26.90 -3.84 14.24
C ASP A 482 -27.42 -3.06 13.03
N TRP A 483 -27.19 -3.60 11.83
CA TRP A 483 -27.59 -2.97 10.58
C TRP A 483 -29.11 -2.90 10.39
N LYS A 484 -29.90 -3.67 11.13
CA LYS A 484 -31.37 -3.61 11.04
C LYS A 484 -31.92 -2.38 11.76
N GLY A 485 -31.23 -1.92 12.81
CA GLY A 485 -31.56 -0.73 13.59
C GLY A 485 -30.73 0.51 13.24
N SER A 486 -29.71 0.39 12.40
CA SER A 486 -28.87 1.51 11.94
C SER A 486 -28.96 1.68 10.43
N THR A 487 -29.41 2.85 9.99
CA THR A 487 -29.44 3.20 8.56
C THR A 487 -28.04 3.33 7.97
N ILE A 488 -27.06 3.73 8.79
CA ILE A 488 -25.66 3.88 8.38
C ILE A 488 -25.03 2.50 8.17
N LEU A 489 -25.11 1.60 9.16
CA LEU A 489 -24.59 0.24 8.99
C LEU A 489 -25.32 -0.51 7.87
N LYS A 490 -26.62 -0.24 7.67
CA LYS A 490 -27.35 -0.78 6.52
C LYS A 490 -26.76 -0.30 5.19
N ALA A 491 -26.46 0.98 5.03
CA ALA A 491 -25.85 1.50 3.81
C ALA A 491 -24.49 0.84 3.54
N ILE A 492 -23.64 0.71 4.56
CA ILE A 492 -22.35 0.02 4.45
C ILE A 492 -22.56 -1.45 4.05
N ARG A 493 -23.53 -2.15 4.64
CA ARG A 493 -23.87 -3.53 4.28
C ARG A 493 -24.30 -3.66 2.82
N ASP A 494 -25.19 -2.77 2.37
CA ASP A 494 -25.74 -2.81 1.01
C ASP A 494 -24.64 -2.52 -0.03
N TYR A 495 -23.71 -1.62 0.30
CA TYR A 495 -22.52 -1.34 -0.52
C TYR A 495 -21.62 -2.56 -0.66
N ASN A 496 -21.23 -3.19 0.45
CA ASN A 496 -20.38 -4.37 0.47
C ASN A 496 -21.05 -5.59 -0.22
N GLU A 497 -22.39 -5.72 -0.12
CA GLU A 497 -23.15 -6.71 -0.89
C GLU A 497 -23.08 -6.46 -2.41
N ASP A 498 -23.15 -5.19 -2.86
CA ASP A 498 -22.98 -4.85 -4.28
C ASP A 498 -21.54 -5.10 -4.77
N ASP A 499 -20.52 -4.88 -3.94
CA ASP A 499 -19.12 -5.19 -4.29
C ASP A 499 -18.89 -6.69 -4.47
N CYS A 500 -19.42 -7.52 -3.57
CA CYS A 500 -19.45 -8.97 -3.76
C CYS A 500 -20.18 -9.36 -5.06
N ARG A 501 -21.29 -8.68 -5.38
CA ARG A 501 -22.07 -8.95 -6.60
C ARG A 501 -21.32 -8.54 -7.86
N SER A 502 -20.64 -7.41 -7.82
CA SER A 502 -19.76 -6.94 -8.89
C SER A 502 -18.66 -7.96 -9.18
N THR A 503 -18.10 -8.56 -8.13
CA THR A 503 -17.08 -9.61 -8.22
C THR A 503 -17.62 -10.89 -8.89
N VAL A 504 -18.88 -11.28 -8.62
CA VAL A 504 -19.58 -12.36 -9.35
C VAL A 504 -19.67 -12.03 -10.83
N GLU A 505 -20.22 -10.86 -11.15
CA GLU A 505 -20.46 -10.42 -12.53
C GLU A 505 -19.13 -10.31 -13.32
N LEU A 506 -18.05 -9.84 -12.67
CA LEU A 506 -16.71 -9.82 -13.25
C LEU A 506 -16.21 -11.24 -13.57
N CYS A 507 -16.31 -12.17 -12.62
CA CYS A 507 -15.85 -13.54 -12.81
C CYS A 507 -16.60 -14.21 -13.97
N ASP A 508 -17.93 -14.05 -14.03
CA ASP A 508 -18.76 -14.58 -15.11
C ASP A 508 -18.38 -13.97 -16.47
N TRP A 509 -18.15 -12.66 -16.52
CA TRP A 509 -17.70 -11.98 -17.73
C TRP A 509 -16.31 -12.45 -18.21
N LEU A 510 -15.36 -12.67 -17.29
CA LEU A 510 -14.05 -13.22 -17.64
C LEU A 510 -14.15 -14.65 -18.19
N ARG A 511 -15.05 -15.47 -17.64
CA ARG A 511 -15.33 -16.82 -18.16
C ARG A 511 -15.95 -16.78 -19.56
N GLU A 512 -16.85 -15.82 -19.83
CA GLU A 512 -17.39 -15.59 -21.17
C GLU A 512 -16.29 -15.20 -22.17
N LEU A 513 -15.39 -14.28 -21.78
CA LEU A 513 -14.23 -13.92 -22.61
C LEU A 513 -13.31 -15.11 -22.89
N ALA A 514 -13.04 -15.94 -21.88
CA ALA A 514 -12.23 -17.15 -22.04
C ALA A 514 -12.88 -18.12 -23.04
N LYS A 515 -14.20 -18.32 -22.93
CA LYS A 515 -14.98 -19.17 -23.83
C LYS A 515 -14.98 -18.64 -25.27
N ASP A 516 -15.22 -17.35 -25.47
CA ASP A 516 -15.24 -16.73 -26.79
C ASP A 516 -13.86 -16.76 -27.46
N GLY A 517 -12.79 -16.66 -26.65
CA GLY A 517 -11.41 -16.80 -27.10
C GLY A 517 -10.97 -18.25 -27.34
N GLY A 518 -11.80 -19.25 -27.04
CA GLY A 518 -11.43 -20.67 -27.11
C GLY A 518 -10.31 -21.06 -26.13
N ILE A 519 -10.17 -20.30 -25.04
CA ILE A 519 -9.12 -20.50 -24.03
C ILE A 519 -9.55 -21.64 -23.13
N VAL A 520 -8.68 -22.66 -23.04
CA VAL A 520 -8.85 -23.76 -22.11
C VAL A 520 -8.19 -23.36 -20.80
N TYR A 521 -8.93 -23.46 -19.68
CA TYR A 521 -8.36 -23.25 -18.37
C TYR A 521 -7.22 -24.24 -18.17
N GLY A 522 -6.06 -23.75 -17.74
CA GLY A 522 -4.96 -24.63 -17.38
C GLY A 522 -5.44 -25.61 -16.32
N ASP A 523 -5.00 -26.86 -16.41
CA ASP A 523 -5.04 -27.74 -15.25
C ASP A 523 -4.16 -27.07 -14.19
N ARG A 524 -4.74 -26.23 -13.33
CA ARG A 524 -4.17 -25.99 -12.01
C ARG A 524 -4.23 -27.36 -11.36
N GLN A 525 -3.14 -28.12 -11.49
CA GLN A 525 -2.93 -29.20 -10.54
C GLN A 525 -3.00 -28.52 -9.18
N PRO A 526 -3.96 -28.88 -8.31
CA PRO A 526 -3.90 -28.40 -6.93
C PRO A 526 -2.47 -28.66 -6.46
N ALA A 527 -1.83 -27.64 -5.87
CA ALA A 527 -0.47 -27.77 -5.36
C ALA A 527 -0.42 -28.97 -4.41
N ALA A 528 0.00 -30.13 -4.96
CA ALA A 528 -0.34 -31.45 -4.47
C ALA A 528 -1.86 -31.70 -4.23
N THR A 529 -2.34 -32.88 -4.61
CA THR A 529 -3.52 -33.44 -3.94
C THR A 529 -3.29 -33.42 -2.41
N PRO A 530 -4.30 -33.09 -1.58
CA PRO A 530 -4.17 -33.04 -0.11
C PRO A 530 -3.71 -34.35 0.57
N GLU A 531 -3.39 -35.40 -0.17
CA GLU A 531 -2.98 -36.71 0.33
C GLU A 531 -1.54 -36.79 0.86
N GLN A 532 -0.79 -35.68 0.91
CA GLN A 532 0.41 -35.60 1.73
C GLN A 532 0.50 -34.31 2.53
N VAL A 533 -0.60 -33.89 3.17
CA VAL A 533 -0.43 -33.34 4.52
C VAL A 533 0.16 -34.49 5.34
N LYS A 534 1.50 -34.56 5.45
CA LYS A 534 2.14 -35.35 6.50
C LYS A 534 1.33 -35.05 7.75
N ALA A 535 0.73 -36.09 8.35
CA ALA A 535 -0.05 -35.96 9.58
C ALA A 535 0.64 -34.91 10.46
N VAL A 536 -0.08 -33.84 10.78
CA VAL A 536 0.46 -32.69 11.52
C VAL A 536 1.32 -33.27 12.62
N ASP A 537 2.64 -32.98 12.59
CA ASP A 537 3.61 -33.61 13.46
C ASP A 537 3.01 -33.64 14.88
N PRO A 538 2.89 -34.79 15.55
CA PRO A 538 2.28 -34.87 16.88
C PRO A 538 2.83 -33.83 17.86
N LYS A 539 4.09 -33.39 17.65
CA LYS A 539 4.71 -32.29 18.40
C LYS A 539 4.09 -30.92 18.13
N ILE A 540 3.63 -30.64 16.91
CA ILE A 540 2.89 -29.41 16.57
C ILE A 540 1.53 -29.42 17.29
N VAL A 541 0.78 -30.51 17.20
CA VAL A 541 -0.53 -30.64 17.88
C VAL A 541 -0.37 -30.52 19.40
N ALA A 542 0.62 -31.18 19.99
CA ALA A 542 0.91 -31.07 21.42
C ALA A 542 1.29 -29.65 21.85
N ARG A 543 2.04 -28.91 21.02
CA ARG A 543 2.40 -27.51 21.28
C ARG A 543 1.18 -26.59 21.23
N GLN A 544 0.30 -26.75 20.24
CA GLN A 544 -0.95 -25.99 20.16
C GLN A 544 -1.86 -26.24 21.38
N GLN A 545 -2.01 -27.51 21.78
CA GLN A 545 -2.80 -27.85 22.98
C GLN A 545 -2.18 -27.27 24.26
N LEU A 546 -0.85 -27.26 24.36
CA LEU A 546 -0.15 -26.64 25.49
C LEU A 546 -0.39 -25.12 25.52
N ALA A 547 -0.21 -24.44 24.38
CA ALA A 547 -0.46 -23.00 24.27
C ALA A 547 -1.91 -22.63 24.64
N ALA A 548 -2.90 -23.39 24.16
CA ALA A 548 -4.31 -23.18 24.49
C ALA A 548 -4.58 -23.37 25.99
N LYS A 549 -4.03 -24.43 26.61
CA LYS A 549 -4.14 -24.66 28.06
C LYS A 549 -3.52 -23.53 28.88
N LEU A 550 -2.34 -23.07 28.45
CA LEU A 550 -1.64 -21.96 29.09
C LEU A 550 -2.48 -20.67 29.05
N ARG A 551 -3.04 -20.31 27.89
CA ARG A 551 -3.90 -19.13 27.76
C ARG A 551 -5.20 -19.22 28.54
N ALA A 552 -5.78 -20.42 28.62
CA ALA A 552 -7.01 -20.65 29.39
C ALA A 552 -6.84 -20.44 30.91
N MET A 553 -5.61 -20.42 31.43
CA MET A 553 -5.35 -20.10 32.85
C MET A 553 -5.52 -18.62 33.16
N ASN A 554 -5.54 -17.75 32.14
CA ASN A 554 -5.86 -16.33 32.23
C ASN A 554 -5.04 -15.53 33.25
N ASP A 555 -3.79 -15.96 33.51
CA ASP A 555 -2.80 -15.19 34.26
C ASP A 555 -1.69 -14.67 33.31
N PRO A 556 -1.04 -13.54 33.64
CA PRO A 556 -0.08 -12.91 32.74
C PRO A 556 1.10 -13.81 32.35
N ILE A 557 1.58 -14.66 33.26
CA ILE A 557 2.74 -15.52 33.00
C ILE A 557 2.36 -16.64 32.05
N SER A 558 1.23 -17.31 32.30
CA SER A 558 0.77 -18.38 31.42
C SER A 558 0.37 -17.87 30.04
N ILE A 559 -0.20 -16.67 29.93
CA ILE A 559 -0.49 -16.05 28.63
C ILE A 559 0.81 -15.85 27.84
N VAL A 560 1.83 -15.22 28.45
CA VAL A 560 3.14 -15.00 27.79
C VAL A 560 3.79 -16.32 27.41
N LEU A 561 3.78 -17.32 28.30
CA LEU A 561 4.33 -18.64 27.98
C LEU A 561 3.59 -19.29 26.82
N GLY A 562 2.25 -19.21 26.80
CA GLY A 562 1.41 -19.70 25.71
C GLY A 562 1.75 -19.02 24.39
N ASP A 563 1.98 -17.71 24.41
CA ASP A 563 2.42 -16.96 23.23
C ASP A 563 3.82 -17.39 22.78
N LEU A 564 4.75 -17.68 23.68
CA LEU A 564 6.11 -18.10 23.31
C LEU A 564 6.20 -19.50 22.68
N VAL A 565 5.28 -20.43 22.97
CA VAL A 565 5.35 -21.84 22.51
C VAL A 565 5.48 -21.98 20.99
N ASP A 566 4.81 -21.10 20.23
CA ASP A 566 4.76 -21.15 18.76
C ASP A 566 5.36 -19.92 18.07
N PHE A 567 6.02 -19.04 18.84
CA PHE A 567 6.56 -17.77 18.35
C PHE A 567 7.38 -17.91 17.06
N HIS A 568 8.42 -18.74 17.06
CA HIS A 568 9.29 -18.90 15.88
C HIS A 568 8.57 -19.44 14.63
N ARG A 569 7.55 -20.29 14.79
CA ARG A 569 6.75 -20.78 13.66
C ARG A 569 5.92 -19.64 13.06
N ARG A 570 5.33 -18.79 13.91
CA ARG A 570 4.53 -17.65 13.46
C ARG A 570 5.37 -16.58 12.79
N GLU A 571 6.55 -16.29 13.35
CA GLU A 571 7.51 -15.33 12.78
C GLU A 571 8.04 -15.73 11.40
N GLN A 572 7.97 -17.02 11.04
CA GLN A 572 8.35 -17.47 9.69
C GLN A 572 7.26 -17.25 8.63
N LYS A 573 5.98 -17.08 9.02
CA LYS A 573 4.86 -16.97 8.08
C LYS A 573 4.97 -15.78 7.11
N PRO A 574 5.36 -14.55 7.54
CA PRO A 574 5.50 -13.43 6.63
C PRO A 574 6.46 -13.69 5.47
N MET A 575 7.53 -14.47 5.69
CA MET A 575 8.45 -14.86 4.62
C MET A 575 7.80 -15.76 3.59
N TRP A 576 7.00 -16.74 4.03
CA TRP A 576 6.24 -17.62 3.13
C TRP A 576 5.18 -16.86 2.35
N TRP A 577 4.44 -15.95 3.00
CA TRP A 577 3.45 -15.12 2.35
C TRP A 577 4.05 -14.24 1.26
N LYS A 578 5.19 -13.58 1.55
CA LYS A 578 5.92 -12.79 0.53
C LYS A 578 6.34 -13.62 -0.68
N MET A 579 6.66 -14.90 -0.49
CA MET A 579 6.99 -15.79 -1.61
C MET A 579 5.78 -16.01 -2.52
N PHE A 580 4.59 -16.28 -1.96
CA PHE A 580 3.36 -16.41 -2.74
C PHE A 580 2.95 -15.09 -3.40
N ASP A 581 3.06 -13.96 -2.68
CA ASP A 581 2.72 -12.64 -3.21
C ASP A 581 3.58 -12.29 -4.43
N ARG A 582 4.88 -12.61 -4.40
CA ARG A 582 5.78 -12.45 -5.55
C ARG A 582 5.44 -13.39 -6.71
N ALA A 583 4.88 -14.56 -6.45
CA ALA A 583 4.49 -15.48 -7.50
C ALA A 583 3.30 -14.94 -8.32
N GLU A 584 2.43 -14.15 -7.68
CA GLU A 584 1.24 -13.54 -8.28
C GLU A 584 1.50 -12.10 -8.78
N ALA A 585 2.59 -11.48 -8.33
CA ALA A 585 2.96 -10.11 -8.67
C ALA A 585 3.23 -9.93 -10.17
N SER A 586 2.86 -8.77 -10.69
CA SER A 586 3.13 -8.36 -12.06
C SER A 586 4.61 -8.05 -12.32
N ASP A 587 5.00 -8.01 -13.59
CA ASP A 587 6.36 -7.62 -14.03
C ASP A 587 6.83 -6.32 -13.36
N ASP A 588 5.99 -5.28 -13.33
CA ASP A 588 6.38 -3.98 -12.78
C ASP A 588 6.57 -4.03 -11.26
N GLU A 589 5.71 -4.77 -10.54
CA GLU A 589 5.82 -4.95 -9.08
C GLU A 589 7.07 -5.75 -8.70
N LEU A 590 7.37 -6.82 -9.45
CA LEU A 590 8.59 -7.60 -9.27
C LEU A 590 9.86 -6.81 -9.61
N ARG A 591 9.75 -5.86 -10.53
CA ARG A 591 10.86 -4.98 -10.89
C ARG A 591 11.19 -3.99 -9.78
N ASP A 592 10.17 -3.51 -9.08
CA ASP A 592 10.29 -2.55 -7.98
C ASP A 592 10.59 -3.22 -6.62
N ASP A 593 10.45 -4.54 -6.49
CA ASP A 593 10.92 -5.29 -5.32
C ASP A 593 12.43 -5.59 -5.43
N PRO A 594 13.29 -4.95 -4.61
CA PRO A 594 14.74 -5.14 -4.69
C PRO A 594 15.20 -6.55 -4.29
N ALA A 595 14.33 -7.39 -3.73
CA ALA A 595 14.64 -8.80 -3.49
C ALA A 595 14.22 -9.73 -4.65
N CYS A 596 13.84 -9.16 -5.79
CA CYS A 596 13.51 -9.86 -7.02
C CYS A 596 14.38 -9.35 -8.19
N ILE A 597 14.46 -10.16 -9.24
CA ILE A 597 15.01 -9.74 -10.54
C ILE A 597 13.96 -10.11 -11.58
N GLN A 598 13.50 -9.10 -12.33
CA GLN A 598 12.46 -9.30 -13.33
C GLN A 598 13.08 -9.49 -14.72
N GLY A 599 12.45 -10.35 -15.53
CA GLY A 599 12.80 -10.53 -16.94
C GLY A 599 14.19 -11.14 -17.15
N ILE A 600 14.60 -12.09 -16.30
CA ILE A 600 15.87 -12.78 -16.50
C ILE A 600 15.79 -13.70 -17.73
N GLU A 601 16.86 -13.73 -18.52
CA GLU A 601 16.95 -14.54 -19.73
C GLU A 601 18.14 -15.49 -19.63
N SER A 602 17.91 -16.78 -19.89
CA SER A 602 18.96 -17.78 -19.96
C SER A 602 19.97 -17.45 -21.07
N PHE A 603 21.25 -17.45 -20.71
CA PHE A 603 22.36 -17.09 -21.59
C PHE A 603 23.48 -18.13 -21.52
N GLY A 604 23.96 -18.59 -22.69
CA GLY A 604 25.05 -19.55 -22.80
C GLY A 604 24.64 -21.00 -22.52
N ASP A 605 25.61 -21.91 -22.63
CA ASP A 605 25.40 -23.35 -22.45
C ASP A 605 25.33 -23.75 -20.97
N CYS A 606 24.50 -24.76 -20.65
CA CYS A 606 24.43 -25.30 -19.30
C CYS A 606 25.77 -25.94 -18.88
N GLY A 607 26.30 -25.52 -17.73
CA GLY A 607 27.46 -26.12 -17.08
C GLY A 607 27.09 -27.31 -16.18
N THR A 608 28.08 -28.16 -15.85
CA THR A 608 27.92 -29.23 -14.85
C THR A 608 28.95 -29.06 -13.74
N GLU A 609 28.49 -29.07 -12.49
CA GLU A 609 29.35 -29.11 -11.30
C GLU A 609 28.95 -30.30 -10.43
N LYS A 610 29.75 -31.38 -10.48
CA LYS A 610 29.49 -32.64 -9.77
C LYS A 610 28.11 -33.22 -10.11
N ARG A 611 27.15 -33.14 -9.18
CA ARG A 611 25.76 -33.62 -9.33
C ARG A 611 24.76 -32.49 -9.60
N SER A 612 25.25 -31.27 -9.76
CA SER A 612 24.45 -30.08 -10.02
C SER A 612 24.69 -29.56 -11.43
N LEU A 613 23.70 -28.87 -11.95
CA LEU A 613 23.76 -28.18 -13.23
C LEU A 613 23.77 -26.67 -12.98
N LEU A 614 24.38 -25.92 -13.88
CA LEU A 614 24.47 -24.46 -13.82
C LEU A 614 23.94 -23.85 -15.11
N GLN A 615 23.23 -22.74 -14.98
CA GLN A 615 22.80 -21.92 -16.11
C GLN A 615 23.08 -20.45 -15.78
N THR A 616 23.72 -19.75 -16.70
CA THR A 616 23.93 -18.30 -16.61
C THR A 616 22.69 -17.59 -17.17
N TYR A 617 22.36 -16.46 -16.56
CA TYR A 617 21.23 -15.61 -16.89
C TYR A 617 21.69 -14.16 -17.03
N ARG A 618 20.96 -13.40 -17.84
CA ARG A 618 21.09 -11.96 -17.99
C ARG A 618 19.86 -11.24 -17.50
N PHE A 619 20.02 -10.03 -17.00
CA PHE A 619 18.94 -9.15 -16.57
C PHE A 619 19.30 -7.69 -16.79
N ASP A 620 18.34 -6.77 -16.59
CA ASP A 620 18.59 -5.33 -16.74
C ASP A 620 19.44 -4.80 -15.57
N PRO A 621 20.70 -4.37 -15.80
CA PRO A 621 21.58 -3.88 -14.73
C PRO A 621 21.10 -2.55 -14.11
N SER A 622 20.06 -1.92 -14.69
CA SER A 622 19.44 -0.74 -14.08
C SER A 622 18.33 -1.06 -13.07
N GLN A 623 17.95 -2.33 -12.89
CA GLN A 623 17.05 -2.74 -11.82
C GLN A 623 17.79 -2.73 -10.47
N GLU A 624 17.17 -2.14 -9.44
CA GLU A 624 17.71 -2.25 -8.08
C GLU A 624 17.55 -3.69 -7.59
N CYS A 625 18.65 -4.29 -7.12
CA CYS A 625 18.66 -5.67 -6.67
C CYS A 625 19.55 -5.80 -5.43
N LYS A 626 19.08 -6.56 -4.43
CA LYS A 626 19.75 -6.89 -3.17
C LYS A 626 20.14 -8.36 -3.09
N LEU A 627 19.84 -9.16 -4.12
CA LEU A 627 20.26 -10.56 -4.19
C LEU A 627 21.76 -10.65 -4.44
N ASP A 628 22.41 -11.61 -3.79
CA ASP A 628 23.85 -11.81 -3.89
C ASP A 628 24.21 -13.31 -3.95
N THR A 629 25.49 -13.57 -4.18
CA THR A 629 26.07 -14.91 -4.21
C THR A 629 25.80 -15.65 -2.91
N GLY A 630 25.24 -16.85 -3.02
CA GLY A 630 24.84 -17.70 -1.89
C GLY A 630 23.35 -17.70 -1.59
N ASP A 631 22.60 -16.74 -2.11
CA ASP A 631 21.16 -16.68 -1.91
C ASP A 631 20.43 -17.85 -2.58
N SER A 632 19.36 -18.30 -1.93
CA SER A 632 18.43 -19.29 -2.48
C SER A 632 17.25 -18.56 -3.10
N VAL A 633 16.96 -18.88 -4.37
CA VAL A 633 15.95 -18.19 -5.19
C VAL A 633 15.02 -19.19 -5.86
N LEU A 634 13.84 -18.71 -6.24
CA LEU A 634 12.82 -19.47 -6.95
C LEU A 634 12.39 -18.65 -8.17
N PHE A 635 11.81 -19.33 -9.17
CA PHE A 635 11.12 -18.64 -10.26
C PHE A 635 9.66 -18.49 -9.90
N THR A 636 9.07 -17.31 -10.17
CA THR A 636 7.69 -16.99 -9.78
C THR A 636 6.66 -17.95 -10.39
N TYR A 637 6.89 -18.43 -11.61
CA TYR A 637 6.03 -19.42 -12.27
C TYR A 637 6.20 -20.86 -11.74
N ASN A 638 7.23 -21.14 -10.92
CA ASN A 638 7.52 -22.47 -10.39
C ASN A 638 8.22 -22.39 -9.02
N LEU A 639 7.40 -22.47 -7.98
CA LEU A 639 7.84 -22.43 -6.59
C LEU A 639 8.36 -23.78 -6.05
N ASP A 640 8.23 -24.86 -6.83
CA ASP A 640 8.68 -26.20 -6.42
C ASP A 640 10.19 -26.40 -6.63
N ALA A 641 10.85 -25.49 -7.36
CA ALA A 641 12.28 -25.57 -7.67
C ALA A 641 13.07 -24.45 -7.02
N THR A 642 13.93 -24.81 -6.07
CA THR A 642 14.88 -23.87 -5.45
C THR A 642 16.24 -23.93 -6.15
N PHE A 643 16.75 -22.76 -6.51
CA PHE A 643 18.07 -22.56 -7.11
C PHE A 643 18.98 -21.79 -6.14
N THR A 644 20.29 -21.91 -6.33
CA THR A 644 21.28 -21.12 -5.57
C THR A 644 22.07 -20.23 -6.51
N ILE A 645 22.22 -18.95 -6.17
CA ILE A 645 23.08 -18.02 -6.89
C ILE A 645 24.55 -18.37 -6.61
N THR A 646 25.30 -18.76 -7.63
CA THR A 646 26.74 -19.08 -7.49
C THR A 646 27.65 -17.94 -7.88
N THR A 647 27.19 -17.07 -8.78
CA THR A 647 27.87 -15.83 -9.17
C THR A 647 26.82 -14.76 -9.46
N MET A 648 27.14 -13.51 -9.12
CA MET A 648 26.32 -12.33 -9.38
C MET A 648 27.23 -11.17 -9.80
N ASP A 649 26.93 -10.54 -10.92
CA ASP A 649 27.50 -9.28 -11.38
C ASP A 649 26.34 -8.34 -11.72
N ALA A 650 25.95 -7.52 -10.74
CA ALA A 650 24.82 -6.60 -10.87
C ALA A 650 25.10 -5.44 -11.85
N ASP A 651 26.38 -5.04 -12.00
CA ASP A 651 26.77 -3.97 -12.91
C ASP A 651 26.70 -4.43 -14.38
N ALA A 652 27.07 -5.69 -14.64
CA ALA A 652 26.93 -6.32 -15.95
C ALA A 652 25.51 -6.87 -16.22
N GLY A 653 24.73 -7.07 -15.16
CA GLY A 653 23.40 -7.70 -15.25
C GLY A 653 23.49 -9.19 -15.55
N GLU A 654 24.45 -9.90 -14.95
CA GLU A 654 24.66 -11.34 -15.16
C GLU A 654 24.64 -12.11 -13.84
N LEU A 655 24.02 -13.29 -13.81
CA LEU A 655 24.05 -14.19 -12.66
C LEU A 655 24.11 -15.65 -13.09
N THR A 656 24.58 -16.55 -12.23
CA THR A 656 24.53 -17.99 -12.49
C THR A 656 23.75 -18.72 -11.41
N LEU A 657 22.77 -19.51 -11.84
CA LEU A 657 21.94 -20.33 -10.97
C LEU A 657 22.40 -21.78 -10.99
N LYS A 658 22.37 -22.42 -9.82
CA LYS A 658 22.69 -23.82 -9.63
C LYS A 658 21.51 -24.59 -9.05
N ILE A 659 21.26 -25.79 -9.58
CA ILE A 659 20.27 -26.73 -9.08
C ILE A 659 20.79 -28.18 -9.18
N GLY A 660 20.35 -29.05 -8.27
CA GLY A 660 20.70 -30.47 -8.34
C GLY A 660 20.05 -31.17 -9.53
N LYS A 661 20.78 -32.05 -10.23
CA LYS A 661 20.27 -32.76 -11.43
C LYS A 661 18.96 -33.51 -11.20
N LYS A 662 18.78 -34.08 -10.00
CA LYS A 662 17.54 -34.77 -9.60
C LYS A 662 16.37 -33.79 -9.49
N SER A 663 16.56 -32.67 -8.78
CA SER A 663 15.53 -31.65 -8.57
C SER A 663 15.14 -30.94 -9.87
N LEU A 664 16.10 -30.67 -10.78
CA LEU A 664 15.77 -30.13 -12.11
C LEU A 664 14.92 -31.12 -12.91
N GLY A 665 15.21 -32.42 -12.83
CA GLY A 665 14.42 -33.46 -13.49
C GLY A 665 13.00 -33.58 -12.95
N GLU A 666 12.85 -33.54 -11.62
CA GLU A 666 11.56 -33.70 -10.94
C GLU A 666 10.69 -32.43 -11.05
N ASN A 667 11.28 -31.24 -10.89
CA ASN A 667 10.52 -30.00 -10.67
C ASN A 667 10.53 -29.06 -11.89
N CYS A 668 11.47 -29.24 -12.84
CA CYS A 668 11.59 -28.39 -14.04
C CYS A 668 11.59 -29.21 -15.35
N ARG A 669 11.14 -30.47 -15.30
CA ARG A 669 11.12 -31.38 -16.47
C ARG A 669 12.50 -31.52 -17.16
N GLY A 670 13.58 -31.32 -16.42
CA GLY A 670 14.96 -31.43 -16.91
C GLY A 670 15.47 -30.25 -17.73
N VAL A 671 14.72 -29.14 -17.83
CA VAL A 671 15.10 -27.95 -18.60
C VAL A 671 15.17 -26.75 -17.65
N PHE A 672 16.20 -25.92 -17.81
CA PHE A 672 16.28 -24.67 -17.06
C PHE A 672 15.16 -23.71 -17.51
N PRO A 673 14.59 -22.93 -16.57
CA PRO A 673 13.75 -21.78 -16.89
C PRO A 673 14.40 -20.89 -17.95
N ARG A 674 13.65 -20.49 -18.97
CA ARG A 674 14.19 -19.75 -20.12
C ARG A 674 14.31 -18.27 -19.86
#